data_AF-A0A2T6E223-F1
#
_entry.id   AF-A0A2T6E223-F1
#
_cell.length_a   1.000
_cell.length_b   1.000
_cell.length_c   1.000
_cell.angle_alpha   90.00
_cell.angle_beta   90.00
_cell.angle_gamma   90.00
#
_symmetry.space_group_name_H-M   'P 1'
#
loop_
_entity.id
_entity.type
_entity.pdbx_description
1 polymer ?
#
loop_
_entity_poly.entity_id
_entity_poly.type
_entity_poly.pdbx_seq_one_letter_code
_entity_poly.pdbx_strand_id
1 'polypeptide(L)'
;MPTARPSASPRRAFQWDLARQLERLDVLLKLLPRYADWGYQELYLHLEDAVEYPSLPGVARKHAFTYRQLGRLVGTASRVGVQVVPIVNLLGHTQYLVKHPALRDLNELRDPSGDPLTQGQICPLHPRTPEVAEKLIRDMAPFCTAGKLHAGLDESFHLGKCPRCAAEVKRKGLGYHFSEHVRRIHALVSGQGLRLGMWADMLTFVPEAIERLPAGIVAYDWYYYPFRRLPRVELFNFAEVDLATPLKKRGIEYWGCPMNGAFRWEPLPVFRDRLANIRSWWKHCRRTGAAGMLISSWEAYRLALETTTVVDAAAASLWLDGDGADASDEVLLQRGFARVFGKAGAARTSRLALSADAYPYSGYARWELNTRWDLRAAPTSVATAAAEARHFSRLKRESRGLPEPLPASLKFRSYLADREYWVAAAADSVWTIRRQLSSGRSTAAAKRLAQLDREAAAFATRLREDRAAAKTMWRRTRFSNWPSQNAALLSGDEERLRTWRNWIAHARDDLKRVWDESPVCGAWQLYFTVRNFVPALQRISVEQSLADGTWKELHARHTIEFQARGAQPRTNVERLFSVPVDLPPGRSTAAFHLPRLRVVVRGLGQVRLSSAELTNGVDAYVYPRDEKKPLGKPAPRRGLPALDEELGVWRLSAPKPRNRR
;
A
#
# COMPACT_ATOMS: atom_id res chain seq x y z
N MET A 1 -30.28 32.58 -27.67
CA MET A 1 -29.69 31.60 -26.73
C MET A 1 -28.18 31.83 -26.68
N PRO A 2 -27.57 32.10 -25.53
CA PRO A 2 -26.12 32.21 -25.47
C PRO A 2 -25.52 30.81 -25.63
N THR A 3 -24.66 30.68 -26.62
CA THR A 3 -23.87 29.49 -26.93
C THR A 3 -23.09 29.05 -25.68
N ALA A 4 -23.25 27.78 -25.30
CA ALA A 4 -22.53 27.20 -24.17
C ALA A 4 -21.02 27.41 -24.37
N ARG A 5 -20.39 28.17 -23.47
CA ARG A 5 -18.92 28.28 -23.42
C ARG A 5 -18.36 26.85 -23.36
N PRO A 6 -17.33 26.50 -24.15
CA PRO A 6 -16.65 25.22 -23.97
C PRO A 6 -16.26 25.09 -22.50
N SER A 7 -16.65 23.99 -21.85
CA SER A 7 -16.36 23.78 -20.43
C SER A 7 -14.86 24.00 -20.21
N ALA A 8 -14.49 24.91 -19.31
CA ALA A 8 -13.10 25.17 -18.99
C ALA A 8 -12.39 23.83 -18.69
N SER A 9 -11.20 23.63 -19.28
CA SER A 9 -10.38 22.45 -19.01
C SER A 9 -10.19 22.29 -17.49
N PRO A 10 -10.27 21.07 -16.92
CA PRO A 10 -10.12 20.87 -15.48
C PRO A 10 -8.82 21.51 -14.99
N ARG A 11 -8.86 22.13 -13.79
CA ARG A 11 -7.65 22.57 -13.10
C ARG A 11 -6.69 21.40 -12.92
N ARG A 12 -5.40 21.64 -13.18
CA ARG A 12 -4.37 20.61 -13.19
C ARG A 12 -3.54 20.72 -11.92
N ALA A 13 -3.66 19.75 -11.04
CA ALA A 13 -3.00 19.77 -9.74
C ALA A 13 -2.15 18.53 -9.49
N PHE A 14 -1.17 18.68 -8.61
CA PHE A 14 -0.31 17.59 -8.14
C PHE A 14 -0.13 17.69 -6.62
N GLN A 15 0.22 16.58 -6.00
CA GLN A 15 0.37 16.47 -4.55
C GLN A 15 1.76 15.98 -4.16
N TRP A 16 2.29 16.51 -3.06
CA TRP A 16 3.44 15.93 -2.36
C TRP A 16 3.03 15.41 -0.98
N ASP A 17 3.32 14.14 -0.72
CA ASP A 17 3.16 13.50 0.59
C ASP A 17 4.40 13.68 1.46
N LEU A 18 4.46 14.84 2.10
CA LEU A 18 5.54 15.20 3.02
C LEU A 18 5.34 14.59 4.41
N ALA A 19 4.14 14.08 4.71
CA ALA A 19 3.81 13.36 5.93
C ALA A 19 4.49 11.98 5.97
N ARG A 20 4.55 11.23 4.87
CA ARG A 20 5.25 9.92 4.88
C ARG A 20 6.73 10.04 4.51
N GLN A 21 7.07 10.94 3.58
CA GLN A 21 8.46 11.22 3.22
C GLN A 21 8.79 12.70 3.33
N LEU A 22 9.63 13.04 4.30
CA LEU A 22 10.11 14.41 4.43
C LEU A 22 11.25 14.67 3.44
N GLU A 23 10.96 15.41 2.38
CA GLU A 23 11.95 15.79 1.39
C GLU A 23 12.80 16.99 1.81
N ARG A 24 13.97 17.12 1.17
CA ARG A 24 14.80 18.32 1.32
C ARG A 24 14.13 19.52 0.65
N LEU A 25 14.11 20.64 1.37
CA LEU A 25 13.53 21.88 0.85
C LEU A 25 14.17 22.30 -0.48
N ASP A 26 15.50 22.25 -0.60
CA ASP A 26 16.18 22.68 -1.83
C ASP A 26 15.85 21.80 -3.05
N VAL A 27 15.52 20.53 -2.84
CA VAL A 27 15.04 19.63 -3.90
C VAL A 27 13.63 20.03 -4.34
N LEU A 28 12.71 20.25 -3.39
CA LEU A 28 11.34 20.68 -3.68
C LEU A 28 11.31 22.02 -4.43
N LEU A 29 12.11 23.00 -3.98
CA LEU A 29 12.21 24.31 -4.61
C LEU A 29 12.66 24.22 -6.07
N LYS A 30 13.55 23.29 -6.41
CA LYS A 30 14.04 23.06 -7.79
C LYS A 30 13.02 22.35 -8.68
N LEU A 31 12.04 21.65 -8.10
CA LEU A 31 11.01 20.96 -8.87
C LEU A 31 9.89 21.90 -9.31
N LEU A 32 9.56 22.92 -8.51
CA LEU A 32 8.42 23.82 -8.77
C LEU A 32 8.39 24.44 -10.18
N PRO A 33 9.50 25.02 -10.70
CA PRO A 33 9.50 25.58 -12.07
C PRO A 33 9.14 24.53 -13.12
N ARG A 34 9.55 23.27 -12.91
CA ARG A 34 9.27 22.18 -13.84
C ARG A 34 7.79 21.83 -13.88
N TYR A 35 7.13 21.76 -12.72
CA TYR A 35 5.69 21.53 -12.66
C TYR A 35 4.91 22.68 -13.29
N ALA A 36 5.38 23.92 -13.12
CA ALA A 36 4.82 25.08 -13.81
C ALA A 36 4.97 24.98 -15.34
N ASP A 37 6.17 24.63 -15.84
CA ASP A 37 6.43 24.38 -17.27
C ASP A 37 5.58 23.23 -17.83
N TRP A 38 5.26 22.25 -16.98
CA TRP A 38 4.36 21.15 -17.33
C TRP A 38 2.88 21.55 -17.25
N GLY A 39 2.56 22.80 -16.95
CA GLY A 39 1.21 23.35 -16.94
C GLY A 39 0.39 23.04 -15.69
N TYR A 40 1.00 22.50 -14.62
CA TYR A 40 0.33 22.37 -13.33
C TYR A 40 0.08 23.73 -12.68
N GLN A 41 -1.05 23.87 -12.00
CA GLN A 41 -1.57 25.13 -11.48
C GLN A 41 -1.69 25.13 -9.96
N GLU A 42 -1.91 23.97 -9.34
CA GLU A 42 -2.05 23.85 -7.88
C GLU A 42 -1.16 22.73 -7.33
N LEU A 43 -0.48 23.02 -6.22
CA LEU A 43 0.28 22.09 -5.40
C LEU A 43 -0.47 21.80 -4.11
N TYR A 44 -0.76 20.53 -3.87
CA TYR A 44 -1.33 20.04 -2.62
C TYR A 44 -0.22 19.52 -1.71
N LEU A 45 -0.19 20.02 -0.48
CA LEU A 45 0.80 19.62 0.51
C LEU A 45 0.15 18.77 1.59
N HIS A 46 0.42 17.47 1.58
CA HIS A 46 -0.02 16.56 2.64
C HIS A 46 1.01 16.55 3.77
N LEU A 47 0.65 17.17 4.91
CA LEU A 47 1.62 17.59 5.92
C LEU A 47 1.53 16.79 7.23
N GLU A 48 0.35 16.59 7.83
CA GLU A 48 0.20 16.00 9.17
C GLU A 48 1.18 16.63 10.19
N ASP A 49 2.08 15.84 10.81
CA ASP A 49 3.10 16.32 11.73
C ASP A 49 4.43 16.74 11.07
N ALA A 50 4.48 16.82 9.74
CA ALA A 50 5.67 17.21 8.97
C ALA A 50 5.95 18.71 8.95
N VAL A 51 5.16 19.52 9.66
CA VAL A 51 5.30 20.97 9.77
C VAL A 51 5.10 21.42 11.22
N GLU A 52 5.78 22.49 11.61
CA GLU A 52 5.53 23.20 12.86
C GLU A 52 4.20 23.97 12.83
N TYR A 53 3.37 23.75 13.86
CA TYR A 53 2.14 24.51 14.13
C TYR A 53 2.39 25.45 15.31
N PRO A 54 2.57 26.77 15.08
CA PRO A 54 2.80 27.73 16.16
C PRO A 54 1.75 27.68 17.28
N SER A 55 0.48 27.42 16.94
CA SER A 55 -0.64 27.35 17.89
C SER A 55 -0.73 26.03 18.66
N LEU A 56 0.02 25.00 18.24
CA LEU A 56 0.06 23.66 18.86
C LEU A 56 1.51 23.16 18.99
N PRO A 57 2.33 23.80 19.85
CA PRO A 57 3.71 23.39 20.05
C PRO A 57 3.79 21.92 20.53
N GLY A 58 4.76 21.19 20.01
CA GLY A 58 4.99 19.78 20.33
C GLY A 58 4.26 18.75 19.45
N VAL A 59 3.29 19.16 18.63
CA VAL A 59 2.62 18.24 17.68
C VAL A 59 3.57 17.80 16.56
N ALA A 60 4.36 18.74 16.04
CA ALA A 60 5.30 18.50 14.95
C ALA A 60 6.36 17.46 15.34
N ARG A 61 6.67 16.56 14.41
CA ARG A 61 7.74 15.58 14.63
C ARG A 61 9.11 16.24 14.56
N LYS A 62 10.10 15.54 15.10
CA LYS A 62 11.50 15.94 14.98
C LYS A 62 11.87 16.18 13.51
N HIS A 63 12.56 17.29 13.25
CA HIS A 63 13.00 17.71 11.92
C HIS A 63 11.89 18.10 10.93
N ALA A 64 10.66 18.33 11.37
CA ALA A 64 9.58 18.91 10.56
C ALA A 64 10.01 20.19 9.80
N PHE A 65 9.28 20.57 8.76
CA PHE A 65 9.43 21.89 8.15
C PHE A 65 9.12 22.96 9.19
N THR A 66 10.04 23.91 9.36
CA THR A 66 9.72 25.08 10.16
C THR A 66 8.68 25.94 9.43
N TYR A 67 7.94 26.75 10.18
CA TYR A 67 6.95 27.67 9.60
C TYR A 67 7.58 28.56 8.50
N ARG A 68 8.81 29.04 8.72
CA ARG A 68 9.60 29.82 7.74
C ARG A 68 9.98 28.99 6.50
N GLN A 69 10.37 27.74 6.68
CA GLN A 69 10.70 26.87 5.54
C GLN A 69 9.47 26.60 4.67
N LEU A 70 8.31 26.36 5.28
CA LEU A 70 7.05 26.20 4.56
C LEU A 70 6.69 27.49 3.81
N GLY A 71 6.79 28.66 4.46
CA GLY A 71 6.60 29.95 3.80
C GLY A 71 7.51 30.16 2.59
N ARG A 72 8.78 29.74 2.67
CA ARG A 72 9.70 29.78 1.52
C ARG A 72 9.24 28.86 0.38
N LEU A 73 8.73 27.67 0.69
CA LEU A 73 8.21 26.73 -0.30
C LEU A 73 7.00 27.34 -1.03
N VAL A 74 6.01 27.81 -0.27
CA VAL A 74 4.76 28.41 -0.78
C VAL A 74 5.04 29.68 -1.59
N GLY A 75 5.91 30.56 -1.09
CA GLY A 75 6.30 31.77 -1.81
C GLY A 75 7.06 31.46 -3.11
N THR A 76 7.78 30.34 -3.18
CA THR A 76 8.44 29.90 -4.42
C THR A 76 7.43 29.33 -5.42
N ALA A 77 6.46 28.55 -4.96
CA ALA A 77 5.40 28.03 -5.82
C ALA A 77 4.61 29.19 -6.46
N SER A 78 4.22 30.17 -5.63
CA SER A 78 3.47 31.34 -6.09
C SER A 78 4.23 32.17 -7.13
N ARG A 79 5.55 32.33 -6.98
CA ARG A 79 6.41 33.06 -7.95
C ARG A 79 6.49 32.40 -9.32
N VAL A 80 6.28 31.09 -9.41
CA VAL A 80 6.24 30.35 -10.69
C VAL A 80 4.80 30.10 -11.17
N GLY A 81 3.80 30.76 -10.57
CA GLY A 81 2.41 30.63 -10.97
C GLY A 81 1.68 29.38 -10.46
N VAL A 82 2.27 28.65 -9.51
CA VAL A 82 1.65 27.48 -8.86
C VAL A 82 1.05 27.89 -7.52
N GLN A 83 -0.28 27.80 -7.39
CA GLN A 83 -0.99 28.07 -6.14
C GLN A 83 -0.88 26.88 -5.19
N VAL A 84 -1.04 27.08 -3.89
CA VAL A 84 -0.86 26.04 -2.86
C VAL A 84 -2.14 25.79 -2.09
N VAL A 85 -2.39 24.50 -1.81
CA VAL A 85 -3.48 23.99 -0.97
C VAL A 85 -2.89 23.06 0.10
N PRO A 86 -2.78 23.50 1.36
CA PRO A 86 -2.47 22.61 2.47
C PRO A 86 -3.58 21.57 2.66
N ILE A 87 -3.19 20.31 2.89
CA ILE A 87 -4.06 19.24 3.38
C ILE A 87 -3.81 19.10 4.89
N VAL A 88 -4.85 19.37 5.68
CA VAL A 88 -4.88 19.30 7.13
C VAL A 88 -5.94 18.27 7.51
N ASN A 89 -5.53 17.07 7.92
CA ASN A 89 -6.47 16.01 8.27
C ASN A 89 -7.20 16.34 9.58
N LEU A 90 -8.54 16.39 9.53
CA LEU A 90 -9.40 16.80 10.67
C LEU A 90 -10.51 15.78 10.99
N LEU A 91 -10.29 14.50 10.66
CA LEU A 91 -11.11 13.37 11.14
C LEU A 91 -10.35 12.06 11.10
N GLY A 92 -10.35 11.33 9.97
CA GLY A 92 -9.40 10.26 9.70
C GLY A 92 -7.98 10.81 9.56
N HIS A 93 -6.98 9.92 9.59
CA HIS A 93 -5.56 10.29 9.51
C HIS A 93 -5.09 11.32 10.55
N THR A 94 -5.70 11.33 11.74
CA THR A 94 -5.34 12.20 12.87
C THR A 94 -4.51 11.50 13.95
N GLN A 95 -3.90 10.35 13.63
CA GLN A 95 -3.00 9.62 14.54
C GLN A 95 -1.83 10.52 14.98
N TYR A 96 -1.43 11.47 14.14
CA TYR A 96 -0.40 12.45 14.44
C TYR A 96 -0.75 13.38 15.61
N LEU A 97 -2.04 13.55 15.93
CA LEU A 97 -2.52 14.29 17.10
C LEU A 97 -2.65 13.39 18.32
N VAL A 98 -3.46 12.33 18.21
CA VAL A 98 -3.88 11.50 19.36
C VAL A 98 -2.77 10.62 19.94
N LYS A 99 -1.64 10.46 19.22
CA LYS A 99 -0.43 9.85 19.79
C LYS A 99 0.15 10.65 20.96
N HIS A 100 -0.04 11.97 20.96
CA HIS A 100 0.47 12.87 22.00
C HIS A 100 -0.39 12.82 23.25
N PRO A 101 0.18 12.59 24.46
CA PRO A 101 -0.61 12.47 25.69
C PRO A 101 -1.60 13.62 25.93
N ALA A 102 -1.21 14.88 25.68
CA ALA A 102 -2.04 16.06 25.90
C ALA A 102 -3.28 16.19 24.98
N LEU A 103 -3.29 15.44 23.87
CA LEU A 103 -4.35 15.41 22.87
C LEU A 103 -4.99 14.01 22.74
N ARG A 104 -4.54 13.02 23.52
CA ARG A 104 -4.99 11.63 23.39
C ARG A 104 -6.47 11.47 23.68
N ASP A 105 -7.01 12.24 24.62
CA ASP A 105 -8.44 12.22 24.95
C ASP A 105 -9.35 12.66 23.77
N LEU A 106 -8.79 13.33 22.76
CA LEU A 106 -9.54 13.61 21.52
C LEU A 106 -9.87 12.35 20.72
N ASN A 107 -9.26 11.19 21.00
CA ASN A 107 -9.49 9.97 20.23
C ASN A 107 -10.98 9.58 20.25
N GLU A 108 -11.45 8.90 19.22
CA GLU A 108 -12.79 8.31 19.13
C GLU A 108 -12.79 6.88 19.72
N LEU A 109 -11.64 6.22 19.74
CA LEU A 109 -11.50 4.88 20.30
C LEU A 109 -11.19 4.92 21.81
N ARG A 110 -11.81 4.00 22.54
CA ARG A 110 -11.66 3.77 23.97
C ARG A 110 -11.38 2.29 24.24
N ASP A 111 -10.62 2.01 25.28
CA ASP A 111 -10.49 0.66 25.82
C ASP A 111 -11.74 0.26 26.65
N PRO A 112 -11.83 -0.99 27.15
CA PRO A 112 -12.97 -1.41 27.97
C PRO A 112 -13.15 -0.63 29.28
N SER A 113 -12.10 -0.02 29.81
CA SER A 113 -12.14 0.83 31.01
C SER A 113 -12.63 2.25 30.70
N GLY A 114 -12.71 2.62 29.43
CA GLY A 114 -13.13 3.94 28.96
C GLY A 114 -11.97 4.90 28.72
N ASP A 115 -10.72 4.44 28.77
CA ASP A 115 -9.53 5.26 28.52
C ASP A 115 -9.23 5.39 27.03
N PRO A 116 -8.71 6.54 26.56
CA PRO A 116 -8.41 6.76 25.15
C PRO A 116 -7.24 5.92 24.65
N LEU A 117 -7.42 5.23 23.52
CA LEU A 117 -6.37 4.44 22.89
C LEU A 117 -5.26 5.33 22.30
N THR A 118 -4.10 4.73 22.03
CA THR A 118 -2.94 5.40 21.41
C THR A 118 -3.02 5.50 19.89
N GLN A 119 -3.97 4.80 19.27
CA GLN A 119 -4.25 4.77 17.85
C GLN A 119 -5.73 5.02 17.61
N GLY A 120 -6.07 5.57 16.45
CA GLY A 120 -7.46 5.84 16.08
C GLY A 120 -7.60 7.14 15.31
N GLN A 121 -8.73 7.78 15.48
CA GLN A 121 -9.09 9.03 14.83
C GLN A 121 -9.68 9.98 15.86
N ILE A 122 -9.77 11.28 15.59
CA ILE A 122 -10.41 12.20 16.54
C ILE A 122 -11.92 12.00 16.62
N CYS A 123 -12.47 12.36 17.78
CA CYS A 123 -13.88 12.36 18.09
C CYS A 123 -14.54 13.67 17.62
N PRO A 124 -15.53 13.62 16.71
CA PRO A 124 -16.23 14.81 16.20
C PRO A 124 -16.99 15.62 17.26
N LEU A 125 -17.39 14.99 18.36
CA LEU A 125 -18.16 15.60 19.45
C LEU A 125 -17.32 15.87 20.70
N HIS A 126 -16.01 15.73 20.64
CA HIS A 126 -15.16 16.12 21.75
C HIS A 126 -15.15 17.66 21.92
N PRO A 127 -15.38 18.21 23.13
CA PRO A 127 -15.48 19.66 23.33
C PRO A 127 -14.26 20.46 22.84
N ARG A 128 -13.06 19.87 22.92
CA ARG A 128 -11.80 20.45 22.45
C ARG A 128 -11.51 20.24 20.94
N THR A 129 -12.29 19.43 20.23
CA THR A 129 -12.06 19.19 18.78
C THR A 129 -12.17 20.47 17.95
N PRO A 130 -13.21 21.32 18.11
CA PRO A 130 -13.31 22.57 17.36
C PRO A 130 -12.13 23.52 17.61
N GLU A 131 -11.69 23.65 18.86
CA GLU A 131 -10.55 24.49 19.26
C GLU A 131 -9.24 24.04 18.57
N VAL A 132 -8.96 22.73 18.59
CA VAL A 132 -7.75 22.18 17.96
C VAL A 132 -7.82 22.31 16.43
N ALA A 133 -8.99 22.06 15.84
CA ALA A 133 -9.20 22.25 14.41
C ALA A 133 -8.99 23.71 13.99
N GLU A 134 -9.54 24.67 14.75
CA GLU A 134 -9.38 26.10 14.49
C GLU A 134 -7.90 26.52 14.53
N LYS A 135 -7.15 26.06 15.53
CA LYS A 135 -5.70 26.33 15.66
C LYS A 135 -4.92 25.84 14.43
N LEU A 136 -5.16 24.60 13.99
CA LEU A 136 -4.51 24.03 12.81
C LEU A 136 -4.90 24.78 11.52
N ILE A 137 -6.17 25.10 11.35
CA ILE A 137 -6.68 25.85 10.20
C ILE A 137 -6.05 27.24 10.14
N ARG A 138 -6.02 27.96 11.27
CA ARG A 138 -5.43 29.31 11.39
C ARG A 138 -3.95 29.32 11.06
N ASP A 139 -3.19 28.35 11.58
CA ASP A 139 -1.75 28.23 11.29
C ASP A 139 -1.50 27.96 9.80
N MET A 140 -2.39 27.24 9.11
CA MET A 140 -2.21 26.89 7.69
C MET A 140 -2.83 27.91 6.72
N ALA A 141 -3.74 28.77 7.17
CA ALA A 141 -4.46 29.73 6.33
C ALA A 141 -3.52 30.64 5.51
N PRO A 142 -2.41 31.18 6.04
CA PRO A 142 -1.47 32.00 5.26
C PRO A 142 -0.79 31.27 4.09
N PHE A 143 -0.82 29.94 4.08
CA PHE A 143 -0.23 29.11 3.02
C PHE A 143 -1.24 28.69 1.94
N CYS A 144 -2.52 29.05 2.08
CA CYS A 144 -3.61 28.68 1.17
C CYS A 144 -3.73 29.64 -0.02
N THR A 145 -2.71 29.73 -0.88
CA THR A 145 -2.68 30.69 -2.01
C THR A 145 -3.65 30.37 -3.15
N ALA A 146 -4.28 29.20 -3.12
CA ALA A 146 -5.39 28.84 -4.02
C ALA A 146 -6.78 29.25 -3.47
N GLY A 147 -6.85 29.88 -2.29
CA GLY A 147 -8.12 30.29 -1.66
C GLY A 147 -8.93 29.13 -1.06
N LYS A 148 -8.29 27.97 -0.80
CA LYS A 148 -8.94 26.80 -0.23
C LYS A 148 -7.99 26.00 0.67
N LEU A 149 -8.58 25.28 1.63
CA LEU A 149 -7.91 24.35 2.53
C LEU A 149 -8.59 22.98 2.41
N HIS A 150 -7.79 21.92 2.34
CA HIS A 150 -8.31 20.56 2.27
C HIS A 150 -8.29 19.92 3.67
N ALA A 151 -9.45 19.53 4.21
CA ALA A 151 -9.59 19.02 5.58
C ALA A 151 -9.38 17.50 5.74
N GLY A 152 -9.08 16.81 4.64
CA GLY A 152 -8.97 15.35 4.61
C GLY A 152 -10.36 14.73 4.72
N LEU A 153 -10.65 14.15 5.90
CA LEU A 153 -11.90 13.50 6.29
C LEU A 153 -12.14 12.11 5.70
N ASP A 154 -11.14 11.54 5.03
CA ASP A 154 -11.12 10.20 4.43
C ASP A 154 -11.01 9.08 5.47
N GLU A 155 -11.29 7.85 5.04
CA GLU A 155 -10.98 6.59 5.72
C GLU A 155 -11.37 6.57 7.22
N SER A 156 -12.46 7.24 7.54
CA SER A 156 -12.92 7.48 8.91
C SER A 156 -13.74 6.31 9.44
N PHE A 157 -13.18 5.09 9.37
CA PHE A 157 -13.87 3.83 9.68
C PHE A 157 -14.18 3.64 11.18
N HIS A 158 -13.55 4.43 12.06
CA HIS A 158 -13.84 4.42 13.51
C HIS A 158 -14.86 5.48 13.91
N LEU A 159 -15.52 6.14 12.97
CA LEU A 159 -16.52 7.16 13.26
C LEU A 159 -17.70 6.59 14.07
N GLY A 160 -18.10 7.28 15.14
CA GLY A 160 -19.28 6.94 15.92
C GLY A 160 -19.08 5.83 16.97
N LYS A 161 -17.84 5.58 17.41
CA LYS A 161 -17.47 4.50 18.33
C LYS A 161 -17.42 4.92 19.80
N CYS A 162 -17.10 6.17 20.13
CA CYS A 162 -17.10 6.60 21.54
C CYS A 162 -18.55 6.72 22.06
N PRO A 163 -18.80 6.62 23.38
CA PRO A 163 -20.17 6.64 23.92
C PRO A 163 -21.00 7.87 23.50
N ARG A 164 -20.38 9.05 23.43
CA ARG A 164 -21.05 10.30 23.03
C ARG A 164 -21.47 10.27 21.56
N CYS A 165 -20.56 9.90 20.66
CA CYS A 165 -20.85 9.80 19.23
C CYS A 165 -21.79 8.65 18.92
N ALA A 166 -21.62 7.49 19.57
CA ALA A 166 -22.51 6.34 19.44
C ALA A 166 -23.97 6.70 19.81
N ALA A 167 -24.17 7.48 20.88
CA ALA A 167 -25.49 7.98 21.26
C ALA A 167 -26.11 8.90 20.19
N GLU A 168 -25.32 9.79 19.57
CA GLU A 168 -25.80 10.63 18.47
C GLU A 168 -26.12 9.81 17.22
N VAL A 169 -25.23 8.90 16.82
CA VAL A 169 -25.43 8.02 15.65
C VAL A 169 -26.67 7.16 15.84
N LYS A 170 -26.90 6.59 17.03
CA LYS A 170 -28.11 5.82 17.34
C LYS A 170 -29.38 6.65 17.18
N ARG A 171 -29.34 7.93 17.57
CA ARG A 171 -30.51 8.82 17.57
C ARG A 171 -30.79 9.49 16.24
N LYS A 172 -29.74 9.88 15.50
CA LYS A 172 -29.85 10.73 14.30
C LYS A 172 -29.27 10.11 13.02
N GLY A 173 -28.60 8.97 13.13
CA GLY A 173 -27.94 8.28 12.02
C GLY A 173 -26.53 8.78 11.73
N LEU A 174 -25.76 7.94 11.05
CA LEU A 174 -24.36 8.20 10.71
C LEU A 174 -24.19 9.36 9.72
N GLY A 175 -25.06 9.45 8.71
CA GLY A 175 -25.04 10.56 7.74
C GLY A 175 -25.23 11.93 8.39
N TYR A 176 -26.12 12.03 9.39
CA TYR A 176 -26.24 13.24 10.19
C TYR A 176 -24.93 13.55 10.91
N HIS A 177 -24.40 12.59 11.66
CA HIS A 177 -23.20 12.76 12.47
C HIS A 177 -21.99 13.22 11.64
N PHE A 178 -21.76 12.59 10.49
CA PHE A 178 -20.69 12.97 9.56
C PHE A 178 -20.91 14.37 8.98
N SER A 179 -22.10 14.63 8.43
CA SER A 179 -22.40 15.93 7.79
C SER A 179 -22.33 17.11 8.76
N GLU A 180 -22.73 16.94 10.02
CA GLU A 180 -22.60 17.98 11.04
C GLU A 180 -21.14 18.26 11.42
N HIS A 181 -20.27 17.25 11.42
CA HIS A 181 -18.83 17.48 11.58
C HIS A 181 -18.28 18.30 10.42
N VAL A 182 -18.60 17.91 9.18
CA VAL A 182 -18.21 18.69 7.98
C VAL A 182 -18.72 20.12 8.07
N ARG A 183 -19.96 20.36 8.51
CA ARG A 183 -20.53 21.71 8.67
C ARG A 183 -19.77 22.56 9.70
N ARG A 184 -19.31 21.98 10.81
CA ARG A 184 -18.47 22.68 11.80
C ARG A 184 -17.12 23.05 11.21
N ILE A 185 -16.46 22.12 10.52
CA ILE A 185 -15.18 22.39 9.85
C ILE A 185 -15.35 23.45 8.75
N HIS A 186 -16.43 23.38 7.97
CA HIS A 186 -16.77 24.39 6.96
C HIS A 186 -16.87 25.78 7.56
N ALA A 187 -17.56 25.95 8.69
CA ALA A 187 -17.67 27.24 9.37
C ALA A 187 -16.29 27.80 9.79
N LEU A 188 -15.40 26.95 10.32
CA LEU A 188 -14.04 27.36 10.70
C LEU A 188 -13.20 27.79 9.49
N VAL A 189 -13.25 27.03 8.40
CA VAL A 189 -12.51 27.32 7.16
C VAL A 189 -13.05 28.59 6.49
N SER A 190 -14.37 28.74 6.39
CA SER A 190 -15.00 29.96 5.84
C SER A 190 -14.73 31.20 6.70
N GLY A 191 -14.60 31.05 8.02
CA GLY A 191 -14.19 32.14 8.91
C GLY A 191 -12.79 32.69 8.62
N GLN A 192 -11.93 31.91 7.94
CA GLN A 192 -10.63 32.38 7.42
C GLN A 192 -10.72 32.92 5.99
N GLY A 193 -11.92 33.06 5.42
CA GLY A 193 -12.12 33.48 4.02
C GLY A 193 -11.75 32.41 2.99
N LEU A 194 -11.67 31.13 3.40
CA LEU A 194 -11.25 30.01 2.55
C LEU A 194 -12.42 29.11 2.18
N ARG A 195 -12.30 28.40 1.06
CA ARG A 195 -13.20 27.30 0.69
C ARG A 195 -12.73 25.97 1.31
N LEU A 196 -13.68 25.15 1.75
CA LEU A 196 -13.41 23.80 2.26
C LEU A 196 -13.27 22.79 1.12
N GLY A 197 -12.18 22.01 1.14
CA GLY A 197 -12.01 20.77 0.39
C GLY A 197 -12.05 19.53 1.28
N MET A 198 -12.55 18.41 0.78
CA MET A 198 -12.53 17.11 1.49
C MET A 198 -12.44 15.94 0.50
N TRP A 199 -11.84 14.83 0.94
CA TRP A 199 -11.91 13.58 0.20
C TRP A 199 -13.36 13.06 0.17
N ALA A 200 -13.74 12.43 -0.93
CA ALA A 200 -15.13 12.05 -1.19
C ALA A 200 -15.47 10.59 -0.83
N ASP A 201 -14.51 9.78 -0.41
CA ASP A 201 -14.70 8.35 -0.12
C ASP A 201 -15.77 8.09 0.94
N MET A 202 -15.83 8.90 2.00
CA MET A 202 -16.87 8.76 3.02
C MET A 202 -18.30 8.92 2.46
N LEU A 203 -18.47 9.67 1.36
CA LEU A 203 -19.76 9.89 0.70
C LEU A 203 -20.22 8.67 -0.10
N THR A 204 -19.31 7.75 -0.43
CA THR A 204 -19.65 6.44 -0.97
C THR A 204 -20.26 5.55 0.13
N PHE A 205 -19.71 5.58 1.34
CA PHE A 205 -20.18 4.75 2.45
C PHE A 205 -21.45 5.29 3.08
N VAL A 206 -21.61 6.62 3.09
CA VAL A 206 -22.70 7.34 3.75
C VAL A 206 -23.35 8.34 2.78
N PRO A 207 -23.95 7.87 1.66
CA PRO A 207 -24.44 8.73 0.58
C PRO A 207 -25.55 9.69 1.02
N GLU A 208 -26.33 9.33 2.04
CA GLU A 208 -27.35 10.21 2.62
C GLU A 208 -26.78 11.48 3.27
N ALA A 209 -25.47 11.52 3.55
CA ALA A 209 -24.81 12.72 4.05
C ALA A 209 -24.76 13.84 3.00
N ILE A 210 -24.73 13.51 1.70
CA ILE A 210 -24.54 14.47 0.60
C ILE A 210 -25.60 15.57 0.64
N GLU A 211 -26.87 15.22 0.88
CA GLU A 211 -27.96 16.19 0.91
C GLU A 211 -27.84 17.20 2.07
N ARG A 212 -27.08 16.85 3.12
CA ARG A 212 -26.90 17.66 4.33
C ARG A 212 -25.62 18.51 4.32
N LEU A 213 -24.64 18.17 3.48
CA LEU A 213 -23.38 18.92 3.39
C LEU A 213 -23.59 20.37 2.94
N PRO A 214 -22.74 21.33 3.31
CA PRO A 214 -22.83 22.69 2.76
C PRO A 214 -22.54 22.73 1.25
N ALA A 215 -23.18 23.66 0.53
CA ALA A 215 -22.84 23.96 -0.87
C ALA A 215 -21.54 24.78 -0.94
N GLY A 216 -20.89 24.82 -2.12
CA GLY A 216 -19.70 25.64 -2.36
C GLY A 216 -18.38 25.01 -1.89
N ILE A 217 -18.44 23.86 -1.20
CA ILE A 217 -17.27 23.04 -0.87
C ILE A 217 -16.75 22.27 -2.10
N VAL A 218 -15.59 21.65 -1.95
CA VAL A 218 -14.94 20.82 -2.98
C VAL A 218 -14.80 19.39 -2.49
N ALA A 219 -15.22 18.42 -3.30
CA ALA A 219 -15.10 16.99 -3.03
C ALA A 219 -14.12 16.33 -4.02
N TYR A 220 -13.14 15.61 -3.47
CA TYR A 220 -12.04 14.97 -4.20
C TYR A 220 -12.26 13.45 -4.23
N ASP A 221 -12.71 12.93 -5.38
CA ASP A 221 -12.99 11.51 -5.58
C ASP A 221 -11.74 10.77 -6.05
N TRP A 222 -11.26 9.84 -5.24
CA TRP A 222 -10.03 9.11 -5.47
C TRP A 222 -10.29 7.64 -5.79
N TYR A 223 -9.60 7.18 -6.84
CA TYR A 223 -9.57 5.77 -7.24
C TYR A 223 -8.32 5.53 -8.09
N TYR A 224 -7.49 4.57 -7.69
CA TYR A 224 -6.11 4.48 -8.17
C TYR A 224 -5.87 3.44 -9.26
N TYR A 225 -6.94 2.90 -9.84
CA TYR A 225 -6.87 1.93 -10.93
C TYR A 225 -7.57 2.44 -12.20
N PRO A 226 -7.23 1.92 -13.39
CA PRO A 226 -7.94 2.27 -14.62
C PRO A 226 -9.42 1.88 -14.55
N PHE A 227 -10.27 2.69 -15.18
CA PHE A 227 -11.71 2.43 -15.28
C PHE A 227 -12.28 3.00 -16.58
N ARG A 228 -13.39 2.42 -17.04
CA ARG A 228 -13.99 2.81 -18.32
C ARG A 228 -14.97 3.96 -18.21
N ARG A 229 -15.89 3.89 -17.23
CA ARG A 229 -17.02 4.83 -17.09
C ARG A 229 -16.98 5.53 -15.74
N LEU A 230 -17.17 4.77 -14.68
CA LEU A 230 -17.20 5.28 -13.31
C LEU A 230 -16.03 4.73 -12.49
N PRO A 231 -15.51 5.50 -11.53
CA PRO A 231 -14.67 4.98 -10.46
C PRO A 231 -15.36 3.83 -9.73
N ARG A 232 -14.56 3.04 -9.01
CA ARG A 232 -15.03 1.85 -8.30
C ARG A 232 -14.62 1.88 -6.85
N VAL A 233 -15.33 1.10 -6.05
CA VAL A 233 -15.14 1.05 -4.60
C VAL A 233 -14.69 -0.34 -4.20
N GLU A 234 -13.42 -0.46 -3.83
CA GLU A 234 -12.79 -1.72 -3.44
C GLU A 234 -13.60 -2.48 -2.38
N LEU A 235 -14.07 -1.79 -1.34
CA LEU A 235 -14.82 -2.36 -0.23
C LEU A 235 -16.22 -2.86 -0.61
N PHE A 236 -16.73 -2.50 -1.80
CA PHE A 236 -18.00 -2.97 -2.36
C PHE A 236 -17.77 -3.89 -3.57
N ASN A 237 -16.76 -4.77 -3.49
CA ASN A 237 -16.35 -5.65 -4.59
C ASN A 237 -16.07 -4.88 -5.89
N PHE A 238 -15.41 -3.73 -5.81
CA PHE A 238 -15.11 -2.87 -6.96
C PHE A 238 -16.36 -2.50 -7.79
N ALA A 239 -17.51 -2.34 -7.13
CA ALA A 239 -18.72 -1.81 -7.75
C ALA A 239 -18.48 -0.38 -8.26
N GLU A 240 -19.06 -0.04 -9.41
CA GLU A 240 -19.05 1.32 -9.95
C GLU A 240 -19.92 2.25 -9.09
N VAL A 241 -19.43 3.46 -8.81
CA VAL A 241 -20.17 4.48 -8.04
C VAL A 241 -20.12 5.83 -8.76
N ASP A 242 -21.25 6.53 -8.78
CA ASP A 242 -21.38 7.87 -9.35
C ASP A 242 -21.53 8.90 -8.22
N LEU A 243 -20.43 9.57 -7.86
CA LEU A 243 -20.46 10.71 -6.94
C LEU A 243 -20.67 12.04 -7.67
N ALA A 244 -20.27 12.15 -8.94
CA ALA A 244 -20.31 13.41 -9.68
C ALA A 244 -21.75 13.96 -9.80
N THR A 245 -22.72 13.11 -10.11
CA THR A 245 -24.14 13.51 -10.27
C THR A 245 -24.76 14.06 -8.97
N PRO A 246 -24.76 13.34 -7.84
CA PRO A 246 -25.35 13.85 -6.60
C PRO A 246 -24.60 15.07 -6.04
N LEU A 247 -23.27 15.13 -6.17
CA LEU A 247 -22.48 16.29 -5.73
C LEU A 247 -22.82 17.54 -6.55
N LYS A 248 -22.94 17.41 -7.87
CA LYS A 248 -23.38 18.51 -8.74
C LYS A 248 -24.76 19.01 -8.36
N LYS A 249 -25.72 18.10 -8.11
CA LYS A 249 -27.08 18.46 -7.64
C LYS A 249 -27.03 19.25 -6.33
N ARG A 250 -26.09 18.94 -5.42
CA ARG A 250 -25.93 19.62 -4.14
C ARG A 250 -25.25 20.99 -4.24
N GLY A 251 -24.62 21.32 -5.37
CA GLY A 251 -23.76 22.49 -5.50
C GLY A 251 -22.38 22.29 -4.91
N ILE A 252 -21.88 21.05 -4.91
CA ILE A 252 -20.53 20.68 -4.49
C ILE A 252 -19.64 20.52 -5.72
N GLU A 253 -18.48 21.16 -5.68
CA GLU A 253 -17.50 21.10 -6.76
C GLU A 253 -16.80 19.74 -6.77
N TYR A 254 -16.74 19.07 -7.92
CA TYR A 254 -16.19 17.71 -8.07
C TYR A 254 -14.80 17.72 -8.69
N TRP A 255 -13.89 16.93 -8.09
CA TRP A 255 -12.51 16.72 -8.54
C TRP A 255 -12.21 15.23 -8.65
N GLY A 256 -11.44 14.85 -9.67
CA GLY A 256 -10.96 13.47 -9.84
C GLY A 256 -9.50 13.30 -9.41
N CYS A 257 -9.18 12.18 -8.76
CA CYS A 257 -7.88 11.99 -8.12
C CYS A 257 -7.21 10.65 -8.52
N PRO A 258 -6.44 10.63 -9.63
CA PRO A 258 -5.52 9.54 -9.93
C PRO A 258 -4.28 9.56 -9.03
N MET A 259 -3.47 8.50 -9.07
CA MET A 259 -2.20 8.41 -8.34
C MET A 259 -1.00 8.24 -9.30
N ASN A 260 0.12 8.90 -9.01
CA ASN A 260 1.39 8.78 -9.77
C ASN A 260 2.39 7.75 -9.21
N GLY A 261 2.14 7.28 -7.99
CA GLY A 261 3.15 6.74 -7.09
C GLY A 261 3.17 5.22 -6.96
N ALA A 262 3.74 4.79 -5.84
CA ALA A 262 3.82 3.40 -5.42
C ALA A 262 2.84 3.14 -4.28
N PHE A 263 2.40 1.90 -4.14
CA PHE A 263 1.79 1.43 -2.91
C PHE A 263 2.85 0.85 -1.97
N ARG A 264 2.90 1.33 -0.72
CA ARG A 264 3.54 0.79 0.47
C ARG A 264 4.98 0.29 0.37
N TRP A 265 5.21 -0.79 -0.37
CA TRP A 265 6.49 -1.51 -0.51
C TRP A 265 7.02 -1.54 -1.95
N GLU A 266 6.32 -0.93 -2.90
CA GLU A 266 6.72 -0.88 -4.30
C GLU A 266 7.96 0.02 -4.49
N PRO A 267 9.09 -0.51 -5.03
CA PRO A 267 10.29 0.28 -5.26
C PRO A 267 10.26 1.09 -6.58
N LEU A 268 9.20 0.90 -7.36
CA LEU A 268 8.92 1.51 -8.65
C LEU A 268 7.40 1.66 -8.80
N PRO A 269 6.90 2.73 -9.44
CA PRO A 269 5.53 2.76 -9.91
C PRO A 269 5.25 1.60 -10.89
N VAL A 270 4.02 1.08 -10.88
CA VAL A 270 3.52 0.24 -11.98
C VAL A 270 3.07 1.17 -13.11
N PHE A 271 3.99 1.52 -14.01
CA PHE A 271 3.85 2.67 -14.91
C PHE A 271 2.60 2.60 -15.78
N ARG A 272 2.28 1.43 -16.36
CA ARG A 272 1.06 1.22 -17.17
C ARG A 272 -0.21 1.49 -16.36
N ASP A 273 -0.29 0.95 -15.15
CA ASP A 273 -1.47 1.11 -14.30
C ASP A 273 -1.67 2.58 -13.94
N ARG A 274 -0.59 3.32 -13.60
CA ARG A 274 -0.67 4.75 -13.25
C ARG A 274 -1.08 5.60 -14.46
N LEU A 275 -0.45 5.40 -15.62
CA LEU A 275 -0.79 6.17 -16.82
C LEU A 275 -2.22 5.88 -17.31
N ALA A 276 -2.65 4.62 -17.29
CA ALA A 276 -4.01 4.26 -17.65
C ALA A 276 -5.04 4.79 -16.64
N ASN A 277 -4.72 4.83 -15.34
CA ASN A 277 -5.55 5.46 -14.31
C ASN A 277 -5.70 6.97 -14.54
N ILE A 278 -4.59 7.68 -14.75
CA ILE A 278 -4.59 9.12 -15.06
C ILE A 278 -5.42 9.43 -16.31
N ARG A 279 -5.30 8.63 -17.38
CA ARG A 279 -6.13 8.79 -18.58
C ARG A 279 -7.62 8.52 -18.32
N SER A 280 -7.94 7.53 -17.49
CA SER A 280 -9.33 7.23 -17.10
C SER A 280 -9.96 8.44 -16.40
N TRP A 281 -9.24 9.02 -15.45
CA TRP A 281 -9.65 10.23 -14.75
C TRP A 281 -9.74 11.44 -15.65
N TRP A 282 -8.76 11.68 -16.53
CA TRP A 282 -8.82 12.79 -17.48
C TRP A 282 -10.08 12.76 -18.36
N LYS A 283 -10.40 11.58 -18.92
CA LYS A 283 -11.62 11.38 -19.71
C LYS A 283 -12.87 11.56 -18.86
N HIS A 284 -12.88 11.03 -17.63
CA HIS A 284 -14.00 11.14 -16.71
C HIS A 284 -14.26 12.59 -16.31
N CYS A 285 -13.24 13.34 -15.88
CA CYS A 285 -13.32 14.74 -15.48
C CYS A 285 -13.87 15.63 -16.60
N ARG A 286 -13.40 15.44 -17.84
CA ARG A 286 -13.94 16.17 -19.01
C ARG A 286 -15.41 15.86 -19.27
N ARG A 287 -15.82 14.60 -19.13
CA ARG A 287 -17.20 14.16 -19.34
C ARG A 287 -18.17 14.69 -18.27
N THR A 288 -17.73 14.76 -17.01
CA THR A 288 -18.57 15.23 -15.90
C THR A 288 -18.53 16.74 -15.71
N GLY A 289 -17.60 17.44 -16.39
CA GLY A 289 -17.35 18.86 -16.16
C GLY A 289 -16.72 19.12 -14.79
N ALA A 290 -15.87 18.20 -14.33
CA ALA A 290 -15.14 18.34 -13.07
C ALA A 290 -14.29 19.62 -13.08
N ALA A 291 -14.22 20.30 -11.94
CA ALA A 291 -13.49 21.56 -11.84
C ALA A 291 -11.97 21.35 -11.80
N GLY A 292 -11.51 20.17 -11.41
CA GLY A 292 -10.09 19.83 -11.41
C GLY A 292 -9.77 18.35 -11.38
N MET A 293 -8.48 18.08 -11.58
CA MET A 293 -7.86 16.77 -11.44
C MET A 293 -6.61 16.92 -10.59
N LEU A 294 -6.54 16.18 -9.49
CA LEU A 294 -5.42 16.16 -8.55
C LEU A 294 -4.66 14.86 -8.69
N ILE A 295 -3.46 14.89 -9.27
CA ILE A 295 -2.59 13.73 -9.30
C ILE A 295 -1.95 13.56 -7.92
N SER A 296 -2.43 12.56 -7.18
CA SER A 296 -1.95 12.26 -5.83
C SER A 296 -0.62 11.49 -5.87
N SER A 297 0.15 11.67 -4.82
CA SER A 297 1.40 10.94 -4.59
C SER A 297 1.43 10.45 -3.16
N TRP A 298 1.51 9.14 -2.96
CA TRP A 298 1.49 8.54 -1.64
C TRP A 298 2.77 7.73 -1.42
N GLU A 299 3.28 7.74 -0.19
CA GLU A 299 4.30 6.79 0.28
C GLU A 299 5.56 6.68 -0.61
N ALA A 300 6.05 7.80 -1.16
CA ALA A 300 7.22 7.85 -2.06
C ALA A 300 8.55 7.41 -1.41
N TYR A 301 8.54 6.93 -0.15
CA TYR A 301 9.73 6.60 0.64
C TYR A 301 10.44 5.29 0.35
N ARG A 302 9.95 4.53 -0.62
CA ARG A 302 10.62 3.30 -1.08
C ARG A 302 11.02 3.30 -2.52
N LEU A 303 10.71 4.37 -3.25
CA LEU A 303 11.11 4.58 -4.64
C LEU A 303 12.08 5.75 -4.75
N ALA A 304 12.74 5.89 -5.90
CA ALA A 304 13.40 7.14 -6.23
C ALA A 304 12.33 8.16 -6.64
N LEU A 305 12.20 9.28 -5.90
CA LEU A 305 11.17 10.32 -6.11
C LEU A 305 11.05 10.75 -7.58
N GLU A 306 12.16 10.80 -8.31
CA GLU A 306 12.14 11.20 -9.72
C GLU A 306 11.30 10.24 -10.61
N THR A 307 11.05 9.00 -10.18
CA THR A 307 10.19 8.05 -10.93
C THR A 307 8.71 8.42 -10.88
N THR A 308 8.20 8.98 -9.78
CA THR A 308 6.83 9.52 -9.71
C THR A 308 6.74 10.87 -10.45
N THR A 309 7.80 11.67 -10.35
CA THR A 309 7.92 12.92 -11.12
C THR A 309 7.87 12.68 -12.64
N VAL A 310 8.41 11.56 -13.13
CA VAL A 310 8.28 11.14 -14.54
C VAL A 310 6.82 10.84 -14.90
N VAL A 311 6.05 10.23 -14.00
CA VAL A 311 4.62 9.97 -14.23
C VAL A 311 3.84 11.29 -14.31
N ASP A 312 4.13 12.26 -13.45
CA ASP A 312 3.52 13.59 -13.52
C ASP A 312 3.90 14.33 -14.82
N ALA A 313 5.15 14.24 -15.24
CA ALA A 313 5.62 14.83 -16.48
C ALA A 313 5.03 14.13 -17.72
N ALA A 314 4.75 12.82 -17.64
CA ALA A 314 4.05 12.07 -18.68
C ALA A 314 2.57 12.46 -18.73
N ALA A 315 1.91 12.62 -17.57
CA ALA A 315 0.53 13.08 -17.49
C ALA A 315 0.33 14.46 -18.14
N ALA A 316 1.36 15.32 -18.08
CA ALA A 316 1.33 16.63 -18.73
C ALA A 316 1.07 16.57 -20.24
N SER A 317 1.39 15.45 -20.89
CA SER A 317 1.05 15.24 -22.30
C SER A 317 -0.44 15.35 -22.59
N LEU A 318 -1.32 15.07 -21.63
CA LEU A 318 -2.77 15.12 -21.82
C LEU A 318 -3.31 16.52 -22.11
N TRP A 319 -2.56 17.56 -21.76
CA TRP A 319 -2.95 18.96 -21.98
C TRP A 319 -1.88 19.79 -22.70
N LEU A 320 -0.65 19.29 -22.84
CA LEU A 320 0.41 19.95 -23.61
C LEU A 320 0.53 19.44 -25.04
N ASP A 321 0.20 18.17 -25.29
CA ASP A 321 0.39 17.54 -26.59
C ASP A 321 -0.98 17.24 -27.23
N GLY A 322 -1.17 17.63 -28.50
CA GLY A 322 -2.47 17.50 -29.19
C GLY A 322 -2.99 16.06 -29.30
N ASP A 323 -2.11 15.06 -29.22
CA ASP A 323 -2.42 13.62 -29.28
C ASP A 323 -2.39 12.92 -27.91
N GLY A 324 -2.12 13.64 -26.81
CA GLY A 324 -1.79 13.01 -25.53
C GLY A 324 -2.89 12.10 -24.96
N ALA A 325 -4.16 12.42 -25.21
CA ALA A 325 -5.29 11.60 -24.73
C ALA A 325 -5.33 10.20 -25.39
N ASP A 326 -4.81 10.09 -26.61
CA ASP A 326 -4.87 8.90 -27.46
C ASP A 326 -3.51 8.20 -27.62
N ALA A 327 -2.42 8.87 -27.21
CA ALA A 327 -1.08 8.30 -27.15
C ALA A 327 -1.01 7.00 -26.32
N SER A 328 -0.10 6.11 -26.73
CA SER A 328 0.21 4.88 -25.99
C SER A 328 0.97 5.17 -24.70
N ASP A 329 0.93 4.23 -23.75
CA ASP A 329 1.68 4.37 -22.49
C ASP A 329 3.19 4.55 -22.72
N GLU A 330 3.75 3.93 -23.77
CA GLU A 330 5.16 4.10 -24.15
C GLU A 330 5.48 5.50 -24.62
N VAL A 331 4.61 6.10 -25.45
CA VAL A 331 4.77 7.47 -25.93
C VAL A 331 4.67 8.46 -24.78
N LEU A 332 3.65 8.31 -23.91
CA LEU A 332 3.48 9.16 -22.74
C LEU A 332 4.69 9.07 -21.80
N LEU A 333 5.13 7.85 -21.48
CA LEU A 333 6.25 7.66 -20.57
C LEU A 333 7.57 8.14 -21.18
N GLN A 334 7.78 7.97 -22.50
CA GLN A 334 8.94 8.53 -23.20
C GLN A 334 8.95 10.06 -23.08
N ARG A 335 7.81 10.73 -23.27
CA ARG A 335 7.71 12.19 -23.10
C ARG A 335 7.96 12.61 -21.66
N GLY A 336 7.46 11.84 -20.68
CA GLY A 336 7.78 12.04 -19.26
C GLY A 336 9.28 11.97 -18.97
N PHE A 337 9.95 10.90 -19.41
CA PHE A 337 11.41 10.80 -19.27
C PHE A 337 12.15 11.93 -20.01
N ALA A 338 11.69 12.32 -21.20
CA ALA A 338 12.27 13.41 -21.95
C ALA A 338 12.17 14.77 -21.23
N ARG A 339 11.03 15.05 -20.59
CA ARG A 339 10.83 16.24 -19.77
C ARG A 339 11.65 16.21 -18.47
N VAL A 340 11.84 15.03 -17.89
CA VAL A 340 12.55 14.89 -16.60
C VAL A 340 14.07 14.85 -16.75
N PHE A 341 14.60 14.17 -17.77
CA PHE A 341 16.04 13.90 -17.91
C PHE A 341 16.62 14.27 -19.28
N GLY A 342 15.82 14.83 -20.18
CA GLY A 342 16.22 15.14 -21.55
C GLY A 342 15.88 14.03 -22.55
N LYS A 343 15.87 14.38 -23.84
CA LYS A 343 15.43 13.49 -24.94
C LYS A 343 16.36 12.28 -25.13
N ALA A 344 17.66 12.44 -24.85
CA ALA A 344 18.66 11.40 -25.02
C ALA A 344 18.34 10.19 -24.11
N GLY A 345 18.17 9.01 -24.71
CA GLY A 345 17.89 7.78 -23.97
C GLY A 345 16.46 7.64 -23.42
N ALA A 346 15.56 8.62 -23.63
CA ALA A 346 14.19 8.57 -23.10
C ALA A 346 13.40 7.36 -23.61
N ALA A 347 13.50 7.03 -24.90
CA ALA A 347 12.82 5.87 -25.49
C ALA A 347 13.33 4.52 -24.94
N ARG A 348 14.64 4.40 -24.72
CA ARG A 348 15.23 3.20 -24.09
C ARG A 348 14.77 3.08 -22.63
N THR A 349 14.77 4.21 -21.92
CA THR A 349 14.39 4.29 -20.50
C THR A 349 12.92 3.95 -20.30
N SER A 350 12.01 4.45 -21.15
CA SER A 350 10.59 4.13 -21.10
C SER A 350 10.32 2.65 -21.35
N ARG A 351 10.98 2.03 -22.34
CA ARG A 351 10.84 0.59 -22.60
C ARG A 351 11.27 -0.27 -21.41
N LEU A 352 12.38 0.06 -20.76
CA LEU A 352 12.84 -0.68 -19.57
C LEU A 352 11.89 -0.51 -18.38
N ALA A 353 11.38 0.72 -18.16
CA ALA A 353 10.39 1.00 -17.13
C ALA A 353 9.10 0.18 -17.35
N LEU A 354 8.56 0.17 -18.58
CA LEU A 354 7.38 -0.63 -18.93
C LEU A 354 7.63 -2.14 -18.92
N SER A 355 8.86 -2.58 -19.14
CA SER A 355 9.26 -3.99 -19.02
C SER A 355 9.27 -4.45 -17.55
N ALA A 356 9.54 -3.55 -16.60
CA ALA A 356 9.48 -3.86 -15.17
C ALA A 356 8.06 -4.21 -14.70
N ASP A 357 7.02 -3.65 -15.34
CA ASP A 357 5.61 -3.91 -15.02
C ASP A 357 5.17 -5.36 -15.26
N ALA A 358 5.97 -6.19 -15.96
CA ALA A 358 5.70 -7.61 -16.12
C ALA A 358 5.70 -8.37 -14.79
N TYR A 359 6.46 -7.88 -13.80
CA TYR A 359 6.60 -8.47 -12.47
C TYR A 359 6.53 -7.39 -11.38
N PRO A 360 5.35 -6.80 -11.13
CA PRO A 360 5.21 -5.74 -10.14
C PRO A 360 5.47 -6.29 -8.73
N TYR A 361 6.20 -5.54 -7.90
CA TYR A 361 6.43 -5.90 -6.49
C TYR A 361 5.30 -5.36 -5.62
N SER A 362 4.10 -5.90 -5.83
CA SER A 362 2.85 -5.33 -5.34
C SER A 362 1.98 -6.38 -4.67
N GLY A 363 1.25 -5.99 -3.63
CA GLY A 363 0.31 -6.86 -2.91
C GLY A 363 0.91 -7.55 -1.68
N TYR A 364 0.04 -7.83 -0.71
CA TYR A 364 0.40 -8.46 0.56
C TYR A 364 1.14 -9.80 0.40
N ALA A 365 0.79 -10.59 -0.62
CA ALA A 365 1.46 -11.86 -0.94
C ALA A 365 2.93 -11.70 -1.34
N ARG A 366 3.32 -10.56 -1.89
CA ARG A 366 4.73 -10.26 -2.19
C ARG A 366 5.42 -9.67 -0.96
N TRP A 367 4.73 -8.81 -0.23
CA TRP A 367 5.32 -8.01 0.85
C TRP A 367 5.60 -8.80 2.13
N GLU A 368 4.92 -9.92 2.38
CA GLU A 368 5.14 -10.76 3.57
C GLU A 368 6.58 -11.30 3.65
N LEU A 369 7.23 -11.50 2.51
CA LEU A 369 8.64 -11.89 2.39
C LEU A 369 9.62 -10.85 2.94
N ASN A 370 9.20 -9.59 3.13
CA ASN A 370 10.05 -8.56 3.75
C ASN A 370 10.33 -8.86 5.23
N THR A 371 9.48 -9.67 5.86
CA THR A 371 9.57 -9.99 7.29
C THR A 371 9.69 -11.49 7.56
N ARG A 372 9.17 -12.34 6.67
CA ARG A 372 9.01 -13.79 6.91
C ARG A 372 9.39 -14.60 5.65
N TRP A 373 10.58 -15.18 5.64
CA TRP A 373 11.10 -15.99 4.52
C TRP A 373 10.47 -17.39 4.46
N ASP A 374 10.09 -17.93 5.60
CA ASP A 374 9.42 -19.22 5.81
C ASP A 374 8.03 -19.34 5.16
N LEU A 375 7.42 -18.22 4.76
CA LEU A 375 6.14 -18.20 4.05
C LEU A 375 6.26 -18.54 2.56
N ARG A 376 7.48 -18.77 2.04
CA ARG A 376 7.70 -19.09 0.61
C ARG A 376 7.92 -20.58 0.32
N ALA A 377 8.05 -21.40 1.36
CA ALA A 377 8.25 -22.84 1.22
C ALA A 377 6.98 -23.52 0.67
N ALA A 378 6.95 -23.82 -0.62
CA ALA A 378 5.83 -24.48 -1.29
C ALA A 378 6.24 -24.99 -2.67
N PRO A 379 5.54 -26.00 -3.23
CA PRO A 379 5.79 -26.46 -4.60
C PRO A 379 5.71 -25.32 -5.62
N THR A 380 6.44 -25.42 -6.73
CA THR A 380 6.50 -24.46 -7.85
C THR A 380 7.11 -23.08 -7.56
N SER A 381 7.33 -22.72 -6.29
CA SER A 381 7.88 -21.41 -5.89
C SER A 381 9.21 -21.07 -6.56
N VAL A 382 10.10 -22.07 -6.72
CA VAL A 382 11.42 -21.88 -7.35
C VAL A 382 11.30 -21.47 -8.81
N ALA A 383 10.48 -22.19 -9.60
CA ALA A 383 10.34 -21.93 -11.04
C ALA A 383 9.75 -20.54 -11.31
N THR A 384 8.72 -20.14 -10.56
CA THR A 384 8.11 -18.82 -10.66
C THR A 384 9.09 -17.70 -10.30
N ALA A 385 9.83 -17.86 -9.20
CA ALA A 385 10.79 -16.85 -8.75
C ALA A 385 12.01 -16.75 -9.68
N ALA A 386 12.47 -17.86 -10.27
CA ALA A 386 13.61 -17.88 -11.18
C ALA A 386 13.37 -17.08 -12.46
N ALA A 387 12.16 -17.11 -13.02
CA ALA A 387 11.80 -16.34 -14.21
C ALA A 387 11.91 -14.83 -13.95
N GLU A 388 11.41 -14.39 -12.80
CA GLU A 388 11.46 -12.99 -12.38
C GLU A 388 12.91 -12.52 -12.10
N ALA A 389 13.71 -13.33 -11.40
CA ALA A 389 15.12 -13.04 -11.13
C ALA A 389 15.92 -12.85 -12.43
N ARG A 390 15.76 -13.74 -13.41
CA ARG A 390 16.38 -13.60 -14.74
C ARG A 390 15.94 -12.32 -15.45
N HIS A 391 14.65 -11.98 -15.37
CA HIS A 391 14.12 -10.77 -15.99
C HIS A 391 14.76 -9.50 -15.43
N PHE A 392 14.79 -9.34 -14.10
CA PHE A 392 15.37 -8.14 -13.50
C PHE A 392 16.90 -8.09 -13.55
N SER A 393 17.59 -9.24 -13.55
CA SER A 393 19.03 -9.28 -13.82
C SER A 393 19.36 -8.72 -15.22
N ARG A 394 18.55 -9.05 -16.23
CA ARG A 394 18.64 -8.45 -17.56
C ARG A 394 18.36 -6.94 -17.53
N LEU A 395 17.27 -6.50 -16.91
CA LEU A 395 16.94 -5.07 -16.84
C LEU A 395 18.01 -4.25 -16.11
N LYS A 396 18.59 -4.77 -15.00
CA LYS A 396 19.71 -4.17 -14.27
C LYS A 396 20.94 -3.96 -15.16
N ARG A 397 21.24 -4.91 -16.06
CA ARG A 397 22.34 -4.78 -17.03
C ARG A 397 22.00 -3.79 -18.13
N GLU A 398 20.80 -3.87 -18.68
CA GLU A 398 20.32 -3.00 -19.76
C GLU A 398 20.08 -1.56 -19.29
N SER A 399 19.96 -1.29 -17.99
CA SER A 399 19.80 0.07 -17.47
C SER A 399 21.11 0.83 -17.28
N ARG A 400 22.27 0.22 -17.55
CA ARG A 400 23.58 0.87 -17.42
C ARG A 400 23.69 2.08 -18.35
N GLY A 401 24.24 3.18 -17.83
CA GLY A 401 24.42 4.45 -18.54
C GLY A 401 23.15 5.31 -18.68
N LEU A 402 22.03 4.89 -18.10
CA LEU A 402 20.79 5.69 -18.08
C LEU A 402 20.74 6.62 -16.85
N PRO A 403 19.85 7.64 -16.83
CA PRO A 403 19.68 8.52 -15.68
C PRO A 403 19.37 7.73 -14.40
N GLU A 404 20.16 7.96 -13.34
CA GLU A 404 20.29 7.06 -12.18
C GLU A 404 19.00 6.64 -11.43
N PRO A 405 17.90 7.44 -11.33
CA PRO A 405 16.70 7.02 -10.58
C PRO A 405 16.08 5.68 -11.00
N LEU A 406 15.94 5.41 -12.31
CA LEU A 406 15.40 4.14 -12.80
C LEU A 406 16.40 2.98 -12.60
N PRO A 407 17.69 3.08 -13.00
CA PRO A 407 18.71 2.08 -12.68
C PRO A 407 18.81 1.73 -11.20
N ALA A 408 18.76 2.70 -10.28
CA ALA A 408 18.79 2.44 -8.84
C ALA A 408 17.60 1.58 -8.41
N SER A 409 16.41 1.94 -8.88
CA SER A 409 15.18 1.21 -8.56
C SER A 409 15.14 -0.19 -9.20
N LEU A 410 15.66 -0.35 -10.43
CA LEU A 410 15.82 -1.65 -11.10
C LEU A 410 16.87 -2.53 -10.41
N LYS A 411 17.98 -1.97 -9.92
CA LYS A 411 18.98 -2.68 -9.11
C LYS A 411 18.33 -3.23 -7.84
N PHE A 412 17.60 -2.39 -7.09
CA PHE A 412 16.90 -2.83 -5.90
C PHE A 412 15.77 -3.82 -6.20
N ARG A 413 15.10 -3.70 -7.35
CA ARG A 413 14.09 -4.66 -7.78
C ARG A 413 14.68 -6.02 -8.18
N SER A 414 15.86 -6.03 -8.80
CA SER A 414 16.66 -7.23 -9.05
C SER A 414 17.01 -7.95 -7.76
N TYR A 415 17.45 -7.21 -6.74
CA TYR A 415 17.68 -7.74 -5.41
C TYR A 415 16.45 -8.46 -4.84
N LEU A 416 15.27 -7.82 -4.87
CA LEU A 416 14.05 -8.43 -4.33
C LEU A 416 13.67 -9.73 -5.07
N ALA A 417 13.85 -9.76 -6.40
CA ALA A 417 13.61 -10.95 -7.21
C ALA A 417 14.62 -12.07 -6.92
N ASP A 418 15.91 -11.72 -6.80
CA ASP A 418 16.99 -12.65 -6.45
C ASP A 418 16.80 -13.21 -5.04
N ARG A 419 16.38 -12.37 -4.08
CA ARG A 419 16.03 -12.79 -2.71
C ARG A 419 14.90 -13.81 -2.73
N GLU A 420 13.80 -13.52 -3.42
CA GLU A 420 12.66 -14.45 -3.46
C GLU A 420 13.05 -15.80 -4.10
N TYR A 421 13.83 -15.76 -5.17
CA TYR A 421 14.37 -16.97 -5.79
C TYR A 421 15.28 -17.75 -4.84
N TRP A 422 16.21 -17.06 -4.18
CA TRP A 422 17.15 -17.69 -3.25
C TRP A 422 16.44 -18.33 -2.06
N VAL A 423 15.46 -17.63 -1.45
CA VAL A 423 14.66 -18.17 -0.33
C VAL A 423 13.88 -19.42 -0.76
N ALA A 424 13.23 -19.37 -1.93
CA ALA A 424 12.49 -20.53 -2.45
C ALA A 424 13.42 -21.72 -2.73
N ALA A 425 14.60 -21.48 -3.31
CA ALA A 425 15.59 -22.52 -3.60
C ALA A 425 16.22 -23.11 -2.32
N ALA A 426 16.44 -22.29 -1.29
CA ALA A 426 16.92 -22.73 0.00
C ALA A 426 15.90 -23.67 0.68
N ALA A 427 14.62 -23.29 0.70
CA ALA A 427 13.55 -24.14 1.24
C ALA A 427 13.44 -25.49 0.50
N ASP A 428 13.46 -25.48 -0.83
CA ASP A 428 13.44 -26.72 -1.64
C ASP A 428 14.67 -27.61 -1.38
N SER A 429 15.81 -27.00 -1.09
CA SER A 429 17.03 -27.71 -0.73
C SER A 429 16.91 -28.39 0.63
N VAL A 430 16.29 -27.75 1.63
CA VAL A 430 16.00 -28.38 2.93
C VAL A 430 15.12 -29.62 2.73
N TRP A 431 14.06 -29.51 1.93
CA TRP A 431 13.20 -30.67 1.63
C TRP A 431 13.95 -31.77 0.87
N THR A 432 14.83 -31.41 -0.05
CA THR A 432 15.69 -32.37 -0.76
C THR A 432 16.63 -33.10 0.19
N ILE A 433 17.22 -32.39 1.16
CA ILE A 433 18.07 -32.99 2.20
C ILE A 433 17.25 -33.97 3.06
N ARG A 434 16.06 -33.56 3.52
CA ARG A 434 15.15 -34.43 4.30
C ARG A 434 14.82 -35.73 3.53
N ARG A 435 14.49 -35.63 2.23
CA ARG A 435 14.28 -36.80 1.35
C ARG A 435 15.51 -37.68 1.20
N GLN A 436 16.70 -37.09 1.08
CA GLN A 436 17.93 -37.85 1.00
C GLN A 436 18.19 -38.65 2.27
N LEU A 437 18.01 -38.03 3.45
CA LEU A 437 18.14 -38.71 4.74
C LEU A 437 17.09 -39.81 4.92
N SER A 438 15.83 -39.58 4.56
CA SER A 438 14.78 -40.62 4.64
C SER A 438 15.04 -41.82 3.73
N SER A 439 15.84 -41.64 2.67
CA SER A 439 16.27 -42.70 1.76
C SER A 439 17.68 -43.24 2.07
N GLY A 440 18.25 -42.95 3.24
CA GLY A 440 19.57 -43.44 3.66
C GLY A 440 20.78 -42.79 2.96
N ARG A 441 20.59 -41.70 2.20
CA ARG A 441 21.64 -41.02 1.42
C ARG A 441 22.34 -39.90 2.21
N SER A 442 22.87 -40.21 3.39
CA SER A 442 23.47 -39.23 4.31
C SER A 442 24.65 -38.45 3.73
N THR A 443 25.50 -39.07 2.90
CA THR A 443 26.61 -38.38 2.23
C THR A 443 26.13 -37.33 1.23
N ALA A 444 25.03 -37.60 0.51
CA ALA A 444 24.44 -36.63 -0.42
C ALA A 444 23.83 -35.44 0.33
N ALA A 445 23.16 -35.72 1.46
CA ALA A 445 22.63 -34.70 2.36
C ALA A 445 23.74 -33.78 2.90
N ALA A 446 24.84 -34.34 3.40
CA ALA A 446 25.98 -33.57 3.90
C ALA A 446 26.62 -32.70 2.80
N LYS A 447 26.79 -33.23 1.58
CA LYS A 447 27.29 -32.45 0.43
C LYS A 447 26.36 -31.27 0.10
N ARG A 448 25.05 -31.47 0.16
CA ARG A 448 24.07 -30.40 -0.12
C ARG A 448 24.08 -29.32 0.97
N LEU A 449 24.22 -29.67 2.25
CA LEU A 449 24.40 -28.70 3.33
C LEU A 449 25.66 -27.83 3.14
N ALA A 450 26.78 -28.44 2.75
CA ALA A 450 28.00 -27.69 2.43
C ALA A 450 27.83 -26.75 1.22
N GLN A 451 26.98 -27.13 0.25
CA GLN A 451 26.62 -26.25 -0.86
C GLN A 451 25.77 -25.06 -0.40
N LEU A 452 24.79 -25.29 0.48
CA LEU A 452 23.94 -24.22 1.02
C LEU A 452 24.76 -23.14 1.76
N ASP A 453 25.83 -23.53 2.46
CA ASP A 453 26.72 -22.58 3.13
C ASP A 453 27.45 -21.66 2.13
N ARG A 454 27.94 -22.22 1.00
CA ARG A 454 28.54 -21.42 -0.09
C ARG A 454 27.53 -20.48 -0.74
N GLU A 455 26.31 -20.96 -0.98
CA GLU A 455 25.23 -20.17 -1.54
C GLU A 455 24.80 -19.02 -0.60
N ALA A 456 24.79 -19.26 0.71
CA ALA A 456 24.55 -18.23 1.72
C ALA A 456 25.65 -17.16 1.73
N ALA A 457 26.92 -17.55 1.62
CA ALA A 457 28.03 -16.60 1.50
C ALA A 457 27.92 -15.74 0.23
N ALA A 458 27.55 -16.33 -0.91
CA ALA A 458 27.33 -15.59 -2.15
C ALA A 458 26.14 -14.61 -2.04
N PHE A 459 25.06 -15.00 -1.34
CA PHE A 459 23.94 -14.10 -1.08
C PHE A 459 24.33 -12.93 -0.15
N ALA A 460 25.17 -13.17 0.85
CA ALA A 460 25.70 -12.11 1.74
C ALA A 460 26.48 -11.02 0.98
N THR A 461 27.27 -11.40 -0.03
CA THR A 461 27.99 -10.43 -0.87
C THR A 461 27.01 -9.55 -1.66
N ARG A 462 25.98 -10.13 -2.27
CA ARG A 462 24.96 -9.38 -3.03
C ARG A 462 24.20 -8.38 -2.15
N LEU A 463 23.80 -8.77 -0.94
CA LEU A 463 23.14 -7.88 0.03
C LEU A 463 23.93 -6.57 0.25
N ARG A 464 25.28 -6.65 0.33
CA ARG A 464 26.14 -5.48 0.50
C ARG A 464 26.14 -4.57 -0.73
N GLU A 465 26.17 -5.15 -1.93
CA GLU A 465 26.15 -4.39 -3.19
C GLU A 465 24.83 -3.61 -3.36
N ASP A 466 23.70 -4.21 -3.00
CA ASP A 466 22.38 -3.62 -3.22
C ASP A 466 22.01 -2.52 -2.20
N ARG A 467 22.74 -2.41 -1.08
CA ARG A 467 22.64 -1.26 -0.15
C ARG A 467 22.92 0.07 -0.85
N ALA A 468 23.80 0.09 -1.85
CA ALA A 468 24.09 1.28 -2.62
C ALA A 468 22.85 1.77 -3.40
N ALA A 469 22.07 0.87 -3.98
CA ALA A 469 20.84 1.21 -4.68
C ALA A 469 19.79 1.84 -3.74
N ALA A 470 19.60 1.25 -2.55
CA ALA A 470 18.72 1.79 -1.52
C ALA A 470 19.14 3.20 -1.07
N LYS A 471 20.44 3.45 -0.91
CA LYS A 471 20.99 4.78 -0.59
C LYS A 471 20.74 5.78 -1.71
N THR A 472 20.94 5.36 -2.95
CA THR A 472 20.72 6.21 -4.14
C THR A 472 19.27 6.67 -4.25
N MET A 473 18.30 5.80 -3.97
CA MET A 473 16.87 6.13 -3.96
C MET A 473 16.53 7.11 -2.82
N TRP A 474 17.25 7.04 -1.70
CA TRP A 474 17.02 7.83 -0.48
C TRP A 474 17.67 9.22 -0.46
N ARG A 475 18.58 9.50 -1.40
CA ARG A 475 19.46 10.69 -1.37
C ARG A 475 18.74 12.04 -1.37
N ARG A 476 17.48 12.09 -1.84
CA ARG A 476 16.68 13.32 -1.96
C ARG A 476 15.96 13.70 -0.67
N THR A 477 15.80 12.73 0.22
CA THR A 477 15.11 12.92 1.49
C THR A 477 15.91 13.79 2.44
N ARG A 478 15.21 14.42 3.39
CA ARG A 478 15.84 15.19 4.47
C ARG A 478 16.79 14.35 5.31
N PHE A 479 16.57 13.03 5.34
CA PHE A 479 17.32 12.07 6.13
C PHE A 479 18.30 11.26 5.28
N SER A 480 18.88 11.84 4.22
CA SER A 480 19.75 11.13 3.25
C SER A 480 20.94 10.38 3.88
N ASN A 481 21.35 10.77 5.10
CA ASN A 481 22.44 10.13 5.85
C ASN A 481 21.96 9.04 6.82
N TRP A 482 20.65 8.87 6.98
CA TRP A 482 20.05 7.86 7.85
C TRP A 482 19.66 6.63 7.03
N PRO A 483 19.56 5.44 7.66
CA PRO A 483 19.06 4.25 6.97
C PRO A 483 17.66 4.49 6.41
N SER A 484 17.49 4.25 5.11
CA SER A 484 16.17 4.25 4.46
C SER A 484 15.36 3.03 4.86
N GLN A 485 14.07 3.03 4.57
CA GLN A 485 13.21 1.87 4.80
C GLN A 485 13.60 0.67 3.92
N ASN A 486 14.26 0.91 2.79
CA ASN A 486 14.86 -0.14 1.96
C ASN A 486 16.16 -0.66 2.57
N ALA A 487 16.96 0.20 3.23
CA ALA A 487 18.13 -0.23 4.01
C ALA A 487 17.75 -1.03 5.27
N ALA A 488 16.63 -0.68 5.92
CA ALA A 488 16.08 -1.45 7.04
C ALA A 488 15.65 -2.87 6.59
N LEU A 489 14.99 -2.98 5.44
CA LEU A 489 14.63 -4.26 4.83
C LEU A 489 15.88 -5.13 4.57
N LEU A 490 16.91 -4.56 3.95
CA LEU A 490 18.19 -5.24 3.70
C LEU A 490 18.85 -5.72 5.01
N SER A 491 18.75 -4.93 6.08
CA SER A 491 19.32 -5.28 7.38
C SER A 491 18.55 -6.41 8.07
N GLY A 492 17.22 -6.44 7.95
CA GLY A 492 16.42 -7.58 8.39
C GLY A 492 16.73 -8.86 7.60
N ASP A 493 16.99 -8.73 6.29
CA ASP A 493 17.40 -9.87 5.45
C ASP A 493 18.81 -10.37 5.80
N GLU A 494 19.73 -9.49 6.20
CA GLU A 494 21.03 -9.87 6.75
C GLU A 494 20.91 -10.61 8.09
N GLU A 495 20.01 -10.17 8.97
CA GLU A 495 19.75 -10.87 10.23
C GLU A 495 19.21 -12.29 10.00
N ARG A 496 18.21 -12.44 9.13
CA ARG A 496 17.68 -13.75 8.74
C ARG A 496 18.74 -14.64 8.10
N LEU A 497 19.65 -14.06 7.30
CA LEU A 497 20.77 -14.79 6.73
C LEU A 497 21.76 -15.28 7.79
N ARG A 498 22.02 -14.51 8.86
CA ARG A 498 22.84 -14.97 10.00
C ARG A 498 22.18 -16.16 10.69
N THR A 499 20.88 -16.07 10.98
CA THR A 499 20.12 -17.19 11.57
C THR A 499 20.16 -18.42 10.67
N TRP A 500 20.07 -18.24 9.35
CA TRP A 500 20.16 -19.33 8.37
C TRP A 500 21.53 -20.01 8.37
N ARG A 501 22.62 -19.24 8.42
CA ARG A 501 23.98 -19.80 8.50
C ARG A 501 24.22 -20.55 9.80
N ASN A 502 23.72 -20.03 10.92
CA ASN A 502 23.79 -20.75 12.20
C ASN A 502 23.00 -22.06 12.13
N TRP A 503 21.81 -22.06 11.52
CA TRP A 503 21.03 -23.28 11.30
C TRP A 503 21.79 -24.29 10.45
N ILE A 504 22.44 -23.87 9.35
CA ILE A 504 23.28 -24.76 8.52
C ILE A 504 24.42 -25.35 9.34
N ALA A 505 25.11 -24.55 10.15
CA ALA A 505 26.22 -25.02 10.99
C ALA A 505 25.74 -26.13 11.94
N HIS A 506 24.67 -25.90 12.69
CA HIS A 506 24.09 -26.92 13.57
C HIS A 506 23.63 -28.17 12.81
N ALA A 507 23.04 -28.01 11.62
CA ALA A 507 22.62 -29.14 10.78
C ALA A 507 23.80 -29.94 10.20
N ARG A 508 24.98 -29.34 10.06
CA ARG A 508 26.22 -30.03 9.67
C ARG A 508 26.80 -30.83 10.84
N ASP A 509 26.68 -30.31 12.06
CA ASP A 509 27.12 -30.99 13.28
C ASP A 509 26.20 -32.15 13.65
N ASP A 510 24.89 -31.98 13.48
CA ASP A 510 23.87 -33.03 13.65
C ASP A 510 22.83 -32.98 12.52
N LEU A 511 22.91 -33.96 11.62
CA LEU A 511 22.00 -34.09 10.47
C LEU A 511 20.52 -34.23 10.89
N LYS A 512 20.21 -34.59 12.13
CA LYS A 512 18.81 -34.62 12.60
C LYS A 512 18.19 -33.23 12.68
N ARG A 513 18.99 -32.18 12.86
CA ARG A 513 18.50 -30.79 12.95
C ARG A 513 17.92 -30.24 11.65
N VAL A 514 18.09 -30.94 10.52
CA VAL A 514 17.43 -30.52 9.27
C VAL A 514 15.90 -30.59 9.36
N TRP A 515 15.36 -31.34 10.31
CA TRP A 515 13.93 -31.47 10.58
C TRP A 515 13.37 -30.36 11.47
N ASP A 516 14.24 -29.59 12.11
CA ASP A 516 13.86 -28.43 12.90
C ASP A 516 13.35 -27.30 11.98
N GLU A 517 12.69 -26.31 12.58
CA GLU A 517 12.38 -25.07 11.89
C GLU A 517 13.64 -24.33 11.44
N SER A 518 13.53 -23.65 10.31
CA SER A 518 14.59 -22.81 9.76
C SER A 518 14.00 -21.47 9.34
N PRO A 519 14.84 -20.45 9.09
CA PRO A 519 14.37 -19.18 8.54
C PRO A 519 13.60 -19.28 7.21
N VAL A 520 13.75 -20.36 6.44
CA VAL A 520 13.16 -20.50 5.09
C VAL A 520 12.02 -21.51 5.01
N CYS A 521 11.81 -22.35 6.04
CA CYS A 521 10.68 -23.28 6.13
C CYS A 521 10.51 -23.82 7.56
N GLY A 522 9.28 -24.22 7.90
CA GLY A 522 8.99 -24.87 9.18
C GLY A 522 9.45 -26.34 9.25
N ALA A 523 9.30 -26.93 10.44
CA ALA A 523 9.40 -28.38 10.62
C ALA A 523 8.31 -29.09 9.79
N TRP A 524 7.07 -28.60 9.92
CA TRP A 524 5.97 -28.86 9.01
C TRP A 524 5.52 -27.57 8.32
N GLN A 525 5.04 -27.70 7.11
CA GLN A 525 4.55 -26.59 6.29
C GLN A 525 3.15 -26.91 5.79
N LEU A 526 2.18 -26.04 6.10
CA LEU A 526 0.88 -26.05 5.45
C LEU A 526 0.93 -25.09 4.27
N TYR A 527 0.53 -25.54 3.09
CA TYR A 527 0.29 -24.66 1.96
C TYR A 527 -1.03 -24.96 1.25
N PHE A 528 -1.63 -23.94 0.65
CA PHE A 528 -2.87 -24.02 -0.13
C PHE A 528 -2.98 -22.84 -1.10
N THR A 529 -3.86 -22.94 -2.09
CA THR A 529 -4.13 -21.85 -3.04
C THR A 529 -5.34 -21.05 -2.59
N VAL A 530 -5.21 -19.72 -2.59
CA VAL A 530 -6.31 -18.78 -2.40
C VAL A 530 -6.67 -18.16 -3.74
N ARG A 531 -7.87 -18.42 -4.24
CA ARG A 531 -8.45 -17.76 -5.41
C ARG A 531 -9.36 -16.62 -4.97
N ASN A 532 -8.93 -15.39 -5.25
CA ASN A 532 -9.66 -14.17 -4.91
C ASN A 532 -10.68 -13.79 -6.01
N PHE A 533 -11.71 -14.62 -6.20
CA PHE A 533 -12.60 -14.53 -7.36
C PHE A 533 -13.57 -13.33 -7.35
N VAL A 534 -13.87 -12.78 -6.16
CA VAL A 534 -14.66 -11.56 -5.95
C VAL A 534 -13.90 -10.67 -4.95
N PRO A 535 -12.89 -9.92 -5.42
CA PRO A 535 -11.98 -9.22 -4.53
C PRO A 535 -12.68 -8.11 -3.75
N ALA A 536 -12.29 -8.00 -2.48
CA ALA A 536 -12.59 -6.92 -1.55
C ALA A 536 -11.43 -6.90 -0.53
N LEU A 537 -11.71 -6.57 0.73
CA LEU A 537 -10.73 -6.61 1.81
C LEU A 537 -10.83 -7.91 2.63
N GLN A 538 -10.74 -9.08 2.00
CA GLN A 538 -10.67 -10.34 2.73
C GLN A 538 -9.31 -10.47 3.43
N ARG A 539 -9.30 -11.00 4.66
CA ARG A 539 -8.12 -11.44 5.39
C ARG A 539 -8.19 -12.93 5.64
N ILE A 540 -7.20 -13.68 5.15
CA ILE A 540 -7.07 -15.12 5.37
C ILE A 540 -6.12 -15.32 6.55
N SER A 541 -6.53 -16.12 7.53
CA SER A 541 -5.74 -16.48 8.70
C SER A 541 -5.64 -18.00 8.80
N VAL A 542 -4.44 -18.51 9.11
CA VAL A 542 -4.24 -19.92 9.49
C VAL A 542 -4.05 -19.98 10.99
N GLU A 543 -4.85 -20.82 11.63
CA GLU A 543 -4.86 -20.95 13.09
C GLU A 543 -4.67 -22.40 13.52
N GLN A 544 -3.98 -22.57 14.64
CA GLN A 544 -3.69 -23.86 15.25
C GLN A 544 -4.31 -23.93 16.65
N SER A 545 -4.95 -25.05 16.96
CA SER A 545 -5.48 -25.31 18.30
C SER A 545 -4.34 -25.49 19.30
N LEU A 546 -4.46 -24.82 20.45
CA LEU A 546 -3.61 -25.01 21.63
C LEU A 546 -4.20 -26.10 22.55
N ALA A 547 -3.43 -26.49 23.57
CA ALA A 547 -3.81 -27.54 24.52
C ALA A 547 -5.03 -27.16 25.39
N ASP A 548 -5.23 -25.86 25.64
CA ASP A 548 -6.38 -25.30 26.36
C ASP A 548 -7.65 -25.16 25.49
N GLY A 549 -7.59 -25.58 24.21
CA GLY A 549 -8.68 -25.47 23.25
C GLY A 549 -8.81 -24.11 22.56
N THR A 550 -7.97 -23.13 22.91
CA THR A 550 -7.91 -21.84 22.21
C THR A 550 -7.21 -21.97 20.86
N TRP A 551 -7.34 -20.95 20.01
CA TRP A 551 -6.73 -20.93 18.67
C TRP A 551 -5.65 -19.86 18.59
N LYS A 552 -4.43 -20.27 18.25
CA LYS A 552 -3.29 -19.38 17.95
C LYS A 552 -3.26 -19.08 16.47
N GLU A 553 -3.24 -17.80 16.10
CA GLU A 553 -2.96 -17.39 14.72
C GLU A 553 -1.48 -17.60 14.40
N LEU A 554 -1.20 -18.44 13.40
CA LEU A 554 0.16 -18.71 12.92
C LEU A 554 0.61 -17.65 11.91
N HIS A 555 -0.30 -17.28 11.00
CA HIS A 555 -0.10 -16.23 10.00
C HIS A 555 -1.43 -15.75 9.42
N ALA A 556 -1.50 -14.48 9.06
CA ALA A 556 -2.62 -13.92 8.34
C ALA A 556 -2.19 -12.92 7.26
N ARG A 557 -2.99 -12.85 6.19
CA ARG A 557 -2.71 -12.02 5.01
C ARG A 557 -4.00 -11.52 4.38
N HIS A 558 -4.04 -10.24 4.02
CA HIS A 558 -5.09 -9.70 3.16
C HIS A 558 -4.94 -10.20 1.72
N THR A 559 -6.06 -10.41 1.02
CA THR A 559 -6.04 -10.90 -0.38
C THR A 559 -6.17 -9.79 -1.41
N ILE A 560 -6.34 -8.55 -0.97
CA ILE A 560 -6.46 -7.42 -1.86
C ILE A 560 -5.14 -7.19 -2.63
N GLU A 561 -5.30 -6.87 -3.91
CA GLU A 561 -4.20 -6.72 -4.86
C GLU A 561 -4.09 -5.26 -5.28
N PHE A 562 -2.89 -4.71 -5.19
CA PHE A 562 -2.62 -3.32 -5.55
C PHE A 562 -2.27 -3.15 -7.05
N GLN A 563 -3.04 -3.84 -7.91
CA GLN A 563 -2.85 -3.91 -9.37
C GLN A 563 -4.18 -3.81 -10.09
N ALA A 564 -4.21 -3.19 -11.28
CA ALA A 564 -5.42 -3.01 -12.09
C ALA A 564 -6.15 -4.32 -12.42
N ARG A 565 -5.40 -5.42 -12.60
CA ARG A 565 -5.97 -6.76 -12.82
C ARG A 565 -6.75 -7.31 -11.62
N GLY A 566 -6.43 -6.85 -10.41
CA GLY A 566 -7.12 -7.19 -9.17
C GLY A 566 -8.29 -6.25 -8.85
N ALA A 567 -8.29 -5.05 -9.45
CA ALA A 567 -9.30 -4.02 -9.22
C ALA A 567 -10.56 -4.18 -10.10
N GLN A 568 -11.13 -5.38 -10.09
CA GLN A 568 -12.30 -5.77 -10.90
C GLN A 568 -13.35 -6.46 -10.03
N PRO A 569 -14.66 -6.37 -10.36
CA PRO A 569 -15.69 -7.07 -9.61
C PRO A 569 -15.53 -8.59 -9.56
N ARG A 570 -14.84 -9.16 -10.55
CA ARG A 570 -14.44 -10.57 -10.58
C ARG A 570 -13.02 -10.69 -11.09
N THR A 571 -12.26 -11.64 -10.53
CA THR A 571 -10.89 -11.90 -10.98
C THR A 571 -10.59 -13.41 -11.02
N ASN A 572 -9.48 -13.75 -11.66
CA ASN A 572 -8.86 -15.08 -11.56
C ASN A 572 -7.52 -14.98 -10.83
N VAL A 573 -7.38 -14.04 -9.89
CA VAL A 573 -6.14 -13.91 -9.12
C VAL A 573 -6.03 -15.06 -8.14
N GLU A 574 -4.97 -15.83 -8.30
CA GLU A 574 -4.59 -16.91 -7.41
C GLU A 574 -3.27 -16.58 -6.72
N ARG A 575 -3.24 -16.85 -5.42
CA ARG A 575 -2.07 -16.69 -4.57
C ARG A 575 -1.87 -17.93 -3.73
N LEU A 576 -0.66 -18.45 -3.77
CA LEU A 576 -0.20 -19.44 -2.82
C LEU A 576 -0.19 -18.83 -1.42
N PHE A 577 -0.59 -19.63 -0.44
CA PHE A 577 -0.48 -19.34 0.98
C PHE A 577 0.35 -20.47 1.57
N SER A 578 1.44 -20.15 2.27
CA SER A 578 2.27 -21.13 2.93
C SER A 578 2.65 -20.63 4.31
N VAL A 579 2.57 -21.52 5.31
CA VAL A 579 2.79 -21.17 6.71
C VAL A 579 3.45 -22.35 7.44
N PRO A 580 4.49 -22.10 8.26
CA PRO A 580 5.02 -23.13 9.14
C PRO A 580 3.97 -23.52 10.19
N VAL A 581 3.96 -24.78 10.59
CA VAL A 581 3.06 -25.31 11.61
C VAL A 581 3.87 -25.75 12.82
N ASP A 582 3.46 -25.30 14.01
CA ASP A 582 4.15 -25.58 15.26
C ASP A 582 3.99 -27.06 15.64
N LEU A 583 5.09 -27.70 16.01
CA LEU A 583 5.08 -29.04 16.59
C LEU A 583 4.88 -28.97 18.11
N PRO A 584 4.08 -29.87 18.72
CA PRO A 584 4.07 -30.01 20.18
C PRO A 584 5.46 -30.39 20.71
N PRO A 585 5.93 -29.83 21.85
CA PRO A 585 7.22 -30.17 22.43
C PRO A 585 7.36 -31.67 22.72
N GLY A 586 8.53 -32.25 22.44
CA GLY A 586 8.93 -33.59 22.91
C GLY A 586 8.41 -34.81 22.12
N ARG A 587 7.82 -34.65 20.93
CA ARG A 587 7.33 -35.78 20.11
C ARG A 587 8.09 -35.97 18.79
N SER A 588 8.59 -37.20 18.58
CA SER A 588 9.18 -37.70 17.33
C SER A 588 8.12 -38.05 16.28
N THR A 589 8.51 -37.97 15.00
CA THR A 589 7.69 -38.15 13.77
C THR A 589 7.02 -39.52 13.59
N ALA A 590 7.21 -40.47 14.51
CA ALA A 590 6.80 -41.87 14.33
C ALA A 590 5.34 -42.20 14.71
N ALA A 591 4.65 -41.37 15.50
CA ALA A 591 3.25 -41.58 15.89
C ALA A 591 2.53 -40.23 16.02
N PHE A 592 2.13 -39.65 14.90
CA PHE A 592 1.72 -38.24 14.85
C PHE A 592 0.19 -38.08 14.91
N HIS A 593 -0.33 -37.54 16.01
CA HIS A 593 -1.62 -36.84 15.98
C HIS A 593 -1.39 -35.48 15.33
N LEU A 594 -1.84 -35.32 14.08
CA LEU A 594 -1.70 -34.07 13.34
C LEU A 594 -2.33 -32.90 14.12
N PRO A 595 -1.69 -31.72 14.17
CA PRO A 595 -2.25 -30.55 14.84
C PRO A 595 -3.60 -30.21 14.22
N ARG A 596 -4.53 -29.77 15.06
CA ARG A 596 -5.83 -29.29 14.58
C ARG A 596 -5.63 -27.90 14.01
N LEU A 597 -5.81 -27.78 12.69
CA LEU A 597 -5.66 -26.54 11.95
C LEU A 597 -7.01 -26.05 11.42
N ARG A 598 -7.15 -24.73 11.27
CA ARG A 598 -8.26 -24.13 10.53
C ARG A 598 -7.78 -22.94 9.71
N VAL A 599 -8.46 -22.71 8.59
CA VAL A 599 -8.32 -21.48 7.79
C VAL A 599 -9.55 -20.62 8.03
N VAL A 600 -9.34 -19.37 8.45
CA VAL A 600 -10.40 -18.40 8.77
C VAL A 600 -10.36 -17.26 7.76
N VAL A 601 -11.54 -16.87 7.26
CA VAL A 601 -11.73 -15.67 6.44
C VAL A 601 -12.35 -14.60 7.32
N ARG A 602 -11.68 -13.45 7.42
CA ARG A 602 -12.15 -12.23 8.08
C ARG A 602 -12.27 -11.07 7.09
N GLY A 603 -12.86 -9.97 7.52
CA GLY A 603 -12.98 -8.75 6.73
C GLY A 603 -14.21 -8.77 5.83
N LEU A 604 -14.04 -8.53 4.53
CA LEU A 604 -15.15 -8.43 3.57
C LEU A 604 -14.95 -9.33 2.37
N GLY A 605 -16.00 -10.04 1.96
CA GLY A 605 -16.02 -10.77 0.69
C GLY A 605 -15.75 -12.27 0.82
N GLN A 606 -15.54 -12.91 -0.34
CA GLN A 606 -15.43 -14.36 -0.45
C GLN A 606 -14.17 -14.78 -1.20
N VAL A 607 -13.63 -15.94 -0.85
CA VAL A 607 -12.54 -16.61 -1.56
C VAL A 607 -12.90 -18.06 -1.88
N ARG A 608 -12.16 -18.67 -2.80
CA ARG A 608 -12.12 -20.14 -2.95
C ARG A 608 -10.75 -20.64 -2.53
N LEU A 609 -10.74 -21.77 -1.83
CA LEU A 609 -9.52 -22.40 -1.33
C LEU A 609 -9.39 -23.78 -1.97
N SER A 610 -8.17 -24.14 -2.37
CA SER A 610 -7.87 -25.43 -3.01
C SER A 610 -6.48 -25.93 -2.64
N SER A 611 -6.20 -27.19 -2.97
CA SER A 611 -4.86 -27.80 -2.89
C SER A 611 -4.16 -27.68 -1.53
N ALA A 612 -4.91 -27.85 -0.42
CA ALA A 612 -4.31 -27.81 0.91
C ALA A 612 -3.51 -29.07 1.22
N GLU A 613 -2.23 -28.89 1.53
CA GLU A 613 -1.32 -29.96 1.90
C GLU A 613 -0.44 -29.54 3.08
N LEU A 614 -0.30 -30.45 4.04
CA LEU A 614 0.64 -30.35 5.16
C LEU A 614 1.79 -31.32 4.92
N THR A 615 3.03 -30.82 4.87
CA THR A 615 4.20 -31.65 4.57
C THR A 615 5.42 -31.26 5.41
N ASN A 616 6.27 -32.24 5.71
CA ASN A 616 7.62 -32.02 6.24
C ASN A 616 8.70 -32.12 5.13
N GLY A 617 8.31 -32.29 3.86
CA GLY A 617 9.19 -32.50 2.71
C GLY A 617 9.37 -33.97 2.30
N VAL A 618 8.94 -34.91 3.15
CA VAL A 618 8.97 -36.37 2.92
C VAL A 618 7.57 -36.97 3.03
N ASP A 619 6.90 -36.72 4.16
CA ASP A 619 5.53 -37.09 4.40
C ASP A 619 4.61 -35.93 4.02
N ALA A 620 3.44 -36.23 3.47
CA ALA A 620 2.48 -35.24 3.04
C ALA A 620 1.04 -35.71 3.27
N TYR A 621 0.22 -34.79 3.74
CA TYR A 621 -1.19 -35.00 4.05
C TYR A 621 -2.05 -33.97 3.32
N VAL A 622 -2.98 -34.43 2.49
CA VAL A 622 -3.89 -33.59 1.71
C VAL A 622 -5.21 -33.43 2.44
N TYR A 623 -5.73 -32.20 2.48
CA TYR A 623 -7.03 -31.87 3.06
C TYR A 623 -8.04 -31.63 1.93
N PRO A 624 -8.95 -32.59 1.67
CA PRO A 624 -9.92 -32.45 0.60
C PRO A 624 -10.93 -31.34 0.90
N ARG A 625 -11.30 -30.61 -0.15
CA ARG A 625 -12.33 -29.58 -0.12
C ARG A 625 -13.01 -29.51 -1.48
N ASP A 626 -14.32 -29.25 -1.48
CA ASP A 626 -15.00 -28.83 -2.70
C ASP A 626 -14.52 -27.42 -3.09
N GLU A 627 -13.67 -27.35 -4.12
CA GLU A 627 -13.04 -26.11 -4.62
C GLU A 627 -14.08 -25.13 -5.19
N LYS A 628 -15.28 -25.59 -5.55
CA LYS A 628 -16.36 -24.72 -6.03
C LYS A 628 -16.99 -23.92 -4.89
N LYS A 629 -16.96 -24.45 -3.65
CA LYS A 629 -17.61 -23.86 -2.48
C LYS A 629 -16.80 -22.68 -1.91
N PRO A 630 -17.32 -21.44 -2.01
CA PRO A 630 -16.63 -20.27 -1.47
C PRO A 630 -16.57 -20.31 0.06
N LEU A 631 -15.65 -19.52 0.62
CA LEU A 631 -15.53 -19.24 2.05
C LEU A 631 -15.64 -17.73 2.27
N GLY A 632 -16.43 -17.30 3.25
CA GLY A 632 -16.74 -15.89 3.54
C GLY A 632 -18.15 -15.48 3.13
N LYS A 633 -18.48 -14.19 3.29
CA LYS A 633 -19.77 -13.58 2.96
C LYS A 633 -19.61 -12.53 1.85
N PRO A 634 -20.61 -12.30 0.98
CA PRO A 634 -20.55 -11.21 0.00
C PRO A 634 -20.24 -9.86 0.65
N ALA A 635 -19.48 -9.00 -0.02
CA ALA A 635 -19.20 -7.66 0.53
C ALA A 635 -20.50 -6.82 0.57
N PRO A 636 -20.62 -5.90 1.54
CA PRO A 636 -21.75 -4.97 1.58
C PRO A 636 -21.77 -4.07 0.34
N ARG A 637 -22.91 -3.42 0.09
CA ARG A 637 -23.07 -2.43 -1.00
C ARG A 637 -23.21 -0.98 -0.50
N ARG A 638 -23.25 -0.77 0.81
CA ARG A 638 -23.43 0.52 1.48
C ARG A 638 -22.99 0.44 2.95
N GLY A 639 -22.83 1.58 3.59
CA GLY A 639 -22.47 1.69 5.01
C GLY A 639 -20.98 1.45 5.27
N LEU A 640 -20.57 1.69 6.52
CA LEU A 640 -19.21 1.41 6.95
C LEU A 640 -18.98 -0.12 7.03
N PRO A 641 -17.86 -0.63 6.50
CA PRO A 641 -17.59 -2.05 6.52
C PRO A 641 -17.18 -2.56 7.91
N ALA A 642 -17.56 -3.80 8.23
CA ALA A 642 -17.04 -4.53 9.39
C ALA A 642 -15.72 -5.24 9.00
N LEU A 643 -14.57 -4.62 9.28
CA LEU A 643 -13.27 -5.07 8.78
C LEU A 643 -12.66 -6.27 9.53
N ASP A 644 -13.18 -6.60 10.72
CA ASP A 644 -12.63 -7.66 11.58
C ASP A 644 -13.59 -8.85 11.80
N GLU A 645 -14.79 -8.83 11.19
CA GLU A 645 -15.79 -9.88 11.38
C GLU A 645 -15.27 -11.23 10.84
N GLU A 646 -15.48 -12.31 11.59
CA GLU A 646 -15.28 -13.67 11.09
C GLU A 646 -16.38 -14.04 10.09
N LEU A 647 -16.00 -14.21 8.83
CA LEU A 647 -16.93 -14.48 7.73
C LEU A 647 -17.08 -15.95 7.40
N GLY A 648 -16.08 -16.79 7.72
CA GLY A 648 -16.14 -18.21 7.47
C GLY A 648 -14.91 -18.98 7.92
N VAL A 649 -15.11 -20.26 8.25
CA VAL A 649 -14.06 -21.16 8.75
C VAL A 649 -14.02 -22.45 7.93
N TRP A 650 -12.82 -22.87 7.55
CA TRP A 650 -12.52 -24.21 7.06
C TRP A 650 -11.70 -24.97 8.11
N ARG A 651 -12.32 -25.95 8.75
CA ARG A 651 -11.60 -26.89 9.64
C ARG A 651 -10.87 -27.91 8.76
N LEU A 652 -9.54 -27.96 8.86
CA LEU A 652 -8.69 -28.90 8.12
C LEU A 652 -8.79 -30.26 8.81
N SER A 653 -9.86 -31.00 8.49
CA SER A 653 -10.20 -32.31 9.11
C SER A 653 -10.07 -33.43 8.09
N ALA A 654 -9.89 -34.67 8.58
CA ALA A 654 -9.73 -35.88 7.76
C ALA A 654 -8.60 -35.81 6.70
N PRO A 655 -7.34 -35.53 7.11
CA PRO A 655 -6.20 -35.57 6.20
C PRO A 655 -6.03 -36.95 5.57
N LYS A 656 -5.73 -37.00 4.27
CA LYS A 656 -5.37 -38.25 3.58
C LYS A 656 -3.87 -38.23 3.27
N PRO A 657 -3.12 -39.32 3.53
CA PRO A 657 -1.73 -39.40 3.09
C PRO A 657 -1.68 -39.23 1.57
N ARG A 658 -0.75 -38.42 1.09
CA ARG A 658 -0.50 -38.28 -0.35
C ARG A 658 0.11 -39.59 -0.84
N ASN A 659 -0.59 -40.31 -1.71
CA ASN A 659 -0.07 -41.55 -2.28
C ASN A 659 1.31 -41.30 -2.88
N ARG A 660 2.33 -42.05 -2.40
CA ARG A 660 3.64 -42.12 -3.04
C ARG A 660 3.41 -42.78 -4.39
N ARG A 661 3.44 -41.98 -5.47
CA ARG A 661 3.55 -42.52 -6.82
C ARG A 661 4.98 -42.97 -7.06
#